data_AF-A0A0S3S989-F1
#
_entry.id   AF-A0A0S3S989-F1
#
_cell.length_a   1.000
_cell.length_b   1.000
_cell.length_c   1.000
_cell.angle_alpha   90.00
_cell.angle_beta   90.00
_cell.angle_gamma   90.00
#
_symmetry.space_group_name_H-M   'P 1'
#
loop_
_entity.id
_entity.type
_entity.pdbx_description
1 polymer ?
#
loop_
_entity_poly.entity_id
_entity_poly.type
_entity_poly.pdbx_seq_one_letter_code
_entity_poly.pdbx_strand_id
1 'polypeptide(L)'
;MRIKAEIFMIPIGISLSFMFLLFTTASAQPPIYMYNFCENSTLLSSSYKDNVETLLSWITTDSFKSNGYNFTTVNSNNNNNDDAVYGLYSCRYDITGYFCQFCITTAASELSRRCPNAVRAIIWYDVCIIRYSNQSFIGNVTLTPTWNITGPRIIKHSSESRKAEESVQSLIWKATVETKKFWAVDEFDWVDNEKRYGWVQCDRDIKSDECSECLHTLLDIFPECCSTHAQWAVFGPSCGIRMDDEKFYQTSGDGGSSKSRKFIISFSVLGSVALLCFGVYCFWYRKRVRRDKMMFDEETLNGDLPTIPLIAVLHSTNNFSEESKLGEGGFGPVYKGILPDGRQIAVKRLSKFSGQGTQEFKNEVMFIAKLQHRNLVRLLGCCLEENENILVYEYMCNASLDSHLFGGDEKRKQLDWKLRLSIINGIAKGILYLHEDSRLKVIHRDLKGSNVLLDYEMNPKISDFGLARAFEIGQNQANTKRVVGTYGYMAPEYVMQGLFSVKSDVFSFGVLVLEIIYGRKNNGLYMSEHGQTLLLYAWRTWGAGKCLETIDPMLEKSFLRSEVERCIHIGLLCVQEDAKDRPTMSQVVLMLASDTMILPKPKHPAFSIGIMASEEVYTSKSFKNVSNNDLTVSVSLPR
;
A
#
# COMPACT_ATOMS: atom_id res chain seq x y z
N MET A 1 25.42 -3.28 -2.94
CA MET A 1 23.94 -3.20 -2.86
C MET A 1 23.30 -2.13 -3.79
N ARG A 2 24.04 -1.55 -4.76
CA ARG A 2 23.49 -0.56 -5.72
C ARG A 2 22.99 -1.17 -7.03
N ILE A 3 23.39 -2.39 -7.38
CA ILE A 3 23.09 -3.00 -8.69
C ILE A 3 21.72 -3.69 -8.75
N LYS A 4 21.07 -3.97 -7.60
CA LYS A 4 19.71 -4.55 -7.56
C LYS A 4 18.57 -3.50 -7.55
N ALA A 5 18.89 -2.23 -7.30
CA ALA A 5 17.90 -1.15 -7.34
C ALA A 5 17.60 -0.71 -8.79
N GLU A 6 18.56 -0.83 -9.71
CA GLU A 6 18.35 -0.42 -11.10
C GLU A 6 17.39 -1.37 -11.84
N ILE A 7 17.40 -2.67 -11.55
CA ILE A 7 16.50 -3.64 -12.20
C ILE A 7 15.05 -3.51 -11.73
N PHE A 8 14.79 -2.94 -10.54
CA PHE A 8 13.44 -2.65 -10.03
C PHE A 8 12.92 -1.25 -10.41
N MET A 9 13.80 -0.31 -10.73
CA MET A 9 13.44 1.04 -11.14
C MET A 9 13.20 1.16 -12.66
N ILE A 10 13.70 0.22 -13.47
CA ILE A 10 13.45 0.20 -14.92
C ILE A 10 11.98 -0.11 -15.26
N PRO A 11 11.28 -1.10 -14.65
CA PRO A 11 9.87 -1.36 -14.97
C PRO A 11 8.93 -0.29 -14.40
N ILE A 12 9.24 0.25 -13.22
CA ILE A 12 8.45 1.30 -12.56
C ILE A 12 8.68 2.65 -13.25
N GLY A 13 9.93 2.95 -13.65
CA GLY A 13 10.30 4.13 -14.42
C GLY A 13 9.74 4.10 -15.84
N ILE A 14 9.73 2.93 -16.51
CA ILE A 14 9.09 2.78 -17.82
C ILE A 14 7.56 2.88 -17.68
N SER A 15 6.95 2.31 -16.64
CA SER A 15 5.50 2.42 -16.38
C SER A 15 5.06 3.84 -15.99
N LEU A 16 5.87 4.56 -15.21
CA LEU A 16 5.62 5.96 -14.85
C LEU A 16 5.91 6.88 -16.03
N SER A 17 6.94 6.61 -16.84
CA SER A 17 7.22 7.37 -18.06
C SER A 17 6.18 7.10 -19.14
N PHE A 18 5.60 5.90 -19.22
CA PHE A 18 4.45 5.61 -20.10
C PHE A 18 3.16 6.24 -19.59
N MET A 19 2.92 6.28 -18.27
CA MET A 19 1.82 7.04 -17.68
C MET A 19 2.01 8.54 -17.88
N PHE A 20 3.22 9.07 -17.74
CA PHE A 20 3.52 10.48 -17.98
C PHE A 20 3.37 10.83 -19.46
N LEU A 21 3.81 9.95 -20.37
CA LEU A 21 3.60 10.10 -21.82
C LEU A 21 2.12 9.97 -22.25
N LEU A 22 1.33 9.14 -21.56
CA LEU A 22 -0.12 9.04 -21.74
C LEU A 22 -0.87 10.25 -21.15
N PHE A 23 -0.36 10.87 -20.07
CA PHE A 23 -0.93 12.10 -19.50
C PHE A 23 -0.49 13.37 -20.23
N THR A 24 0.58 13.34 -21.04
CA THR A 24 1.01 14.52 -21.82
C THR A 24 0.26 14.71 -23.14
N THR A 25 -0.74 13.89 -23.47
CA THR A 25 -1.56 14.10 -24.68
C THR A 25 -3.07 13.95 -24.45
N ALA A 26 -3.57 14.55 -23.36
CA ALA A 26 -4.94 15.07 -23.29
C ALA A 26 -5.10 15.88 -22.00
N SER A 27 -4.60 17.12 -22.01
CA SER A 27 -5.11 18.14 -21.10
C SER A 27 -6.59 18.36 -21.45
N ALA A 28 -7.50 17.62 -20.82
CA ALA A 28 -8.89 18.04 -20.74
C ALA A 28 -8.93 19.30 -19.87
N GLN A 29 -8.84 20.47 -20.51
CA GLN A 29 -9.03 21.74 -19.81
C GLN A 29 -10.47 21.76 -19.24
N PRO A 30 -10.68 22.29 -18.02
CA PRO A 30 -12.02 22.49 -17.49
C PRO A 30 -12.82 23.43 -18.42
N PRO A 31 -14.15 23.30 -18.50
CA PRO A 31 -14.98 24.17 -19.33
C PRO A 31 -14.78 25.61 -18.88
N ILE A 32 -14.60 26.50 -19.84
CA ILE A 32 -14.23 27.89 -19.60
C ILE A 32 -15.52 28.68 -19.43
N TYR A 33 -15.69 29.25 -18.23
CA TYR A 33 -16.79 30.18 -17.94
C TYR A 33 -16.68 31.41 -18.85
N MET A 34 -17.77 31.77 -19.52
CA MET A 34 -17.81 32.92 -20.42
C MET A 34 -18.60 34.09 -19.83
N TYR A 35 -19.90 33.91 -19.61
CA TYR A 35 -20.78 34.99 -19.15
C TYR A 35 -22.03 34.44 -18.46
N ASN A 36 -22.71 35.27 -17.67
CA ASN A 36 -24.02 34.98 -17.13
C ASN A 36 -24.91 36.23 -17.14
N PHE A 37 -26.21 36.03 -17.33
CA PHE A 37 -27.24 37.05 -17.21
C PHE A 37 -28.26 36.63 -16.14
N CYS A 38 -28.62 37.57 -15.27
CA CYS A 38 -29.67 37.38 -14.27
C CYS A 38 -30.64 38.56 -14.35
N GLU A 39 -31.91 38.28 -14.60
CA GLU A 39 -33.00 39.24 -14.43
C GLU A 39 -33.62 39.03 -13.06
N ASN A 40 -33.25 39.88 -12.11
CA ASN A 40 -33.68 39.73 -10.72
C ASN A 40 -35.11 40.26 -10.50
N SER A 41 -35.87 39.60 -9.64
CA SER A 41 -37.19 40.06 -9.19
C SER A 41 -37.27 40.05 -7.66
N THR A 42 -37.85 41.09 -7.08
CA THR A 42 -38.06 41.21 -5.63
C THR A 42 -39.33 40.48 -5.16
N LEU A 43 -40.15 39.98 -6.08
CA LEU A 43 -41.46 39.37 -5.81
C LEU A 43 -41.51 37.87 -6.17
N LEU A 44 -40.37 37.18 -6.18
CA LEU A 44 -40.32 35.73 -6.45
C LEU A 44 -41.00 34.95 -5.33
N SER A 45 -42.04 34.17 -5.68
CA SER A 45 -42.69 33.24 -4.76
C SER A 45 -41.70 32.15 -4.33
N SER A 46 -41.93 31.56 -3.14
CA SER A 46 -41.16 30.39 -2.71
C SER A 46 -41.35 29.21 -3.67
N SER A 47 -42.57 29.03 -4.18
CA SER A 47 -42.90 27.97 -5.13
C SER A 47 -42.11 28.08 -6.44
N TYR A 48 -41.90 29.29 -6.95
CA TYR A 48 -41.07 29.51 -8.14
C TYR A 48 -39.61 29.12 -7.89
N LYS A 49 -39.05 29.50 -6.72
CA LYS A 49 -37.68 29.15 -6.33
C LYS A 49 -37.50 27.62 -6.23
N ASP A 50 -38.45 26.92 -5.63
CA ASP A 50 -38.43 25.46 -5.53
C ASP A 50 -38.53 24.80 -6.92
N ASN A 51 -39.33 25.37 -7.83
CA ASN A 51 -39.41 24.91 -9.22
C ASN A 51 -38.08 25.15 -9.98
N VAL A 52 -37.36 26.25 -9.73
CA VAL A 52 -36.02 26.50 -10.30
C VAL A 52 -35.01 25.47 -9.79
N GLU A 53 -34.97 25.18 -8.49
CA GLU A 53 -34.06 24.16 -7.93
C GLU A 53 -34.35 22.77 -8.51
N THR A 54 -35.64 22.42 -8.62
CA THR A 54 -36.09 21.18 -9.24
C THR A 54 -35.66 21.10 -10.71
N LEU A 55 -35.79 22.19 -11.46
CA LEU A 55 -35.34 22.28 -12.85
C LEU A 55 -33.82 22.07 -12.96
N LEU A 56 -33.02 22.75 -12.14
CA LEU A 56 -31.55 22.63 -12.21
C LEU A 56 -31.09 21.22 -11.82
N SER A 57 -31.74 20.59 -10.84
CA SER A 57 -31.52 19.18 -10.49
C SER A 57 -31.86 18.26 -11.66
N TRP A 58 -32.99 18.49 -12.34
CA TRP A 58 -33.37 17.74 -13.53
C TRP A 58 -32.35 17.90 -14.65
N ILE A 59 -31.91 19.13 -14.96
CA ILE A 59 -30.90 19.42 -16.00
C ILE A 59 -29.62 18.62 -15.73
N THR A 60 -29.13 18.60 -14.48
CA THR A 60 -27.92 17.84 -14.14
C THR A 60 -28.12 16.34 -14.38
N THR A 61 -29.27 15.79 -13.98
CA THR A 61 -29.57 14.35 -14.12
C THR A 61 -29.81 13.94 -15.57
N ASP A 62 -30.53 14.76 -16.32
CA ASP A 62 -30.89 14.49 -17.71
C ASP A 62 -29.67 14.61 -18.64
N SER A 63 -28.71 15.48 -18.32
CA SER A 63 -27.46 15.63 -19.10
C SER A 63 -26.61 14.36 -19.17
N PHE A 64 -26.82 13.40 -18.25
CA PHE A 64 -26.21 12.06 -18.32
C PHE A 64 -26.81 11.16 -19.40
N LYS A 65 -28.06 11.43 -19.80
CA LYS A 65 -28.87 10.56 -20.64
C LYS A 65 -29.12 11.17 -22.02
N SER A 66 -29.25 12.49 -22.09
CA SER A 66 -29.55 13.17 -23.33
C SER A 66 -28.32 13.28 -24.24
N ASN A 67 -28.55 13.46 -25.54
CA ASN A 67 -27.49 13.74 -26.51
C ASN A 67 -27.08 15.23 -26.48
N GLY A 68 -26.87 15.77 -25.29
CA GLY A 68 -26.35 17.11 -25.04
C GLY A 68 -27.32 18.25 -25.33
N TYR A 69 -28.62 18.00 -25.32
CA TYR A 69 -29.65 19.04 -25.43
C TYR A 69 -30.97 18.49 -24.91
N ASN A 70 -31.65 19.25 -24.07
CA ASN A 70 -33.03 18.97 -23.69
C ASN A 70 -33.69 20.21 -23.08
N PHE A 71 -35.02 20.20 -23.00
CA PHE A 71 -35.83 21.21 -22.32
C PHE A 71 -36.96 20.58 -21.52
N THR A 72 -37.43 21.30 -20.50
CA THR A 72 -38.60 20.89 -19.73
C THR A 72 -39.31 22.08 -19.11
N THR A 73 -40.51 21.84 -18.60
CA THR A 73 -41.28 22.80 -17.80
C THR A 73 -41.55 22.19 -16.44
N VAL A 74 -41.20 22.91 -15.38
CA VAL A 74 -41.49 22.50 -14.00
C VAL A 74 -42.61 23.38 -13.44
N ASN A 75 -43.70 22.74 -13.03
CA ASN A 75 -44.79 23.39 -12.30
C ASN A 75 -45.37 22.43 -11.26
N SER A 76 -44.90 22.53 -10.00
CA SER A 76 -45.30 21.61 -8.93
C SER A 76 -46.73 21.89 -8.39
N ASN A 77 -47.30 23.07 -8.63
CA ASN A 77 -48.61 23.48 -8.12
C ASN A 77 -49.60 23.66 -9.30
N ASN A 78 -50.23 22.56 -9.72
CA ASN A 78 -51.14 22.43 -10.88
C ASN A 78 -52.38 23.36 -10.93
N ASN A 79 -52.53 24.31 -9.99
CA ASN A 79 -53.72 25.15 -9.86
C ASN A 79 -53.54 26.59 -10.39
N ASN A 80 -52.32 27.06 -10.67
CA ASN A 80 -52.06 28.35 -11.35
C ASN A 80 -50.72 28.29 -12.11
N ASN A 81 -50.68 28.81 -13.35
CA ASN A 81 -49.48 28.81 -14.20
C ASN A 81 -48.43 29.87 -13.82
N ASP A 82 -48.69 30.69 -12.80
CA ASP A 82 -47.87 31.86 -12.46
C ASP A 82 -46.47 31.50 -11.93
N ASP A 83 -46.28 30.26 -11.44
CA ASP A 83 -45.01 29.77 -10.89
C ASP A 83 -44.28 28.76 -11.81
N ALA A 84 -44.74 28.58 -13.05
CA ALA A 84 -44.11 27.66 -13.99
C ALA A 84 -42.70 28.14 -14.42
N VAL A 85 -41.73 27.22 -14.44
CA VAL A 85 -40.35 27.49 -14.87
C VAL A 85 -40.06 26.71 -16.14
N TYR A 86 -39.73 27.41 -17.21
CA TYR A 86 -39.31 26.84 -18.48
C TYR A 86 -37.79 26.81 -18.54
N GLY A 87 -37.20 25.65 -18.80
CA GLY A 87 -35.75 25.46 -18.78
C GLY A 87 -35.22 24.68 -19.95
N LEU A 88 -34.02 25.03 -20.40
CA LEU A 88 -33.31 24.38 -21.49
C LEU A 88 -31.82 24.35 -21.20
N TYR A 89 -31.16 23.29 -21.64
CA TYR A 89 -29.71 23.26 -21.75
C TYR A 89 -29.27 22.75 -23.12
N SER A 90 -28.10 23.21 -23.56
CA SER A 90 -27.52 22.85 -24.85
C SER A 90 -26.00 22.78 -24.74
N CYS A 91 -25.43 21.68 -25.19
CA CYS A 91 -24.00 21.51 -25.41
C CYS A 91 -23.67 21.74 -26.89
N ARG A 92 -22.43 22.13 -27.16
CA ARG A 92 -21.92 22.22 -28.53
C ARG A 92 -22.02 20.85 -29.22
N TYR A 93 -22.41 20.83 -30.49
CA TYR A 93 -22.75 19.57 -31.19
C TYR A 93 -21.62 18.55 -31.32
N ASP A 94 -20.36 18.98 -31.29
CA ASP A 94 -19.18 18.11 -31.29
C ASP A 94 -18.82 17.55 -29.90
N ILE A 95 -19.52 17.99 -28.84
CA ILE A 95 -19.30 17.57 -27.46
C ILE A 95 -20.36 16.52 -27.07
N THR A 96 -19.91 15.33 -26.70
CA THR A 96 -20.80 14.22 -26.31
C THR A 96 -20.35 13.55 -25.01
N GLY A 97 -21.30 12.83 -24.38
CA GLY A 97 -21.04 12.04 -23.18
C GLY A 97 -20.55 12.88 -22.00
N TYR A 98 -19.46 12.43 -21.39
CA TYR A 98 -18.95 12.96 -20.12
C TYR A 98 -18.63 14.46 -20.15
N PHE A 99 -18.09 15.00 -21.25
CA PHE A 99 -17.70 16.41 -21.32
C PHE A 99 -18.89 17.36 -21.27
N CYS A 100 -19.98 17.02 -21.96
CA CYS A 100 -21.22 17.78 -21.89
C CYS A 100 -21.79 17.75 -20.47
N GLN A 101 -21.88 16.54 -19.89
CA GLN A 101 -22.38 16.33 -18.53
C GLN A 101 -21.57 17.13 -17.48
N PHE A 102 -20.25 17.14 -17.60
CA PHE A 102 -19.37 17.89 -16.71
C PHE A 102 -19.61 19.41 -16.81
N CYS A 103 -19.75 19.94 -18.03
CA CYS A 103 -20.08 21.35 -18.25
C CYS A 103 -21.45 21.71 -17.67
N ILE A 104 -22.48 20.92 -17.97
CA ILE A 104 -23.85 21.17 -17.50
C ILE A 104 -23.95 21.13 -15.97
N THR A 105 -23.31 20.15 -15.33
CA THR A 105 -23.31 20.04 -13.86
C THR A 105 -22.62 21.26 -13.22
N THR A 106 -21.49 21.68 -13.79
CA THR A 106 -20.74 22.86 -13.32
C THR A 106 -21.57 24.13 -13.51
N ALA A 107 -22.18 24.31 -14.69
CA ALA A 107 -22.98 25.47 -15.02
C ALA A 107 -24.25 25.57 -14.15
N ALA A 108 -24.94 24.47 -13.87
CA ALA A 108 -26.14 24.46 -13.02
C ALA A 108 -25.82 24.90 -11.57
N SER A 109 -24.70 24.41 -11.02
CA SER A 109 -24.22 24.82 -9.70
C SER A 109 -23.85 26.30 -9.66
N GLU A 110 -23.14 26.80 -10.67
CA GLU A 110 -22.73 28.21 -10.74
C GLU A 110 -23.91 29.15 -11.01
N LEU A 111 -24.90 28.74 -11.80
CA LEU A 111 -26.09 29.53 -12.09
C LEU A 111 -26.90 29.79 -10.81
N SER A 112 -27.05 28.78 -9.96
CA SER A 112 -27.70 28.91 -8.64
C SER A 112 -26.99 29.92 -7.74
N ARG A 113 -25.64 29.89 -7.77
CA ARG A 113 -24.79 30.78 -6.95
C ARG A 113 -24.81 32.22 -7.45
N ARG A 114 -24.84 32.42 -8.77
CA ARG A 114 -24.72 33.74 -9.41
C ARG A 114 -26.06 34.45 -9.57
N CYS A 115 -27.15 33.71 -9.76
CA CYS A 115 -28.48 34.23 -10.00
C CYS A 115 -29.50 33.76 -8.93
N PRO A 116 -29.29 34.03 -7.62
CA PRO A 116 -30.11 33.45 -6.55
C PRO A 116 -31.56 33.97 -6.48
N ASN A 117 -31.85 35.13 -7.09
CA ASN A 117 -33.17 35.76 -7.09
C ASN A 117 -33.59 36.16 -8.51
N ALA A 118 -33.22 35.36 -9.51
CA ALA A 118 -33.55 35.65 -10.89
C ALA A 118 -34.88 35.01 -11.31
N VAL A 119 -35.72 35.80 -11.99
CA VAL A 119 -36.92 35.29 -12.67
C VAL A 119 -36.54 34.68 -14.03
N ARG A 120 -35.50 35.20 -14.66
CA ARG A 120 -34.90 34.66 -15.88
C ARG A 120 -33.39 34.68 -15.75
N ALA A 121 -32.73 33.59 -16.11
CA ALA A 121 -31.28 33.51 -16.05
C ALA A 121 -30.69 32.67 -17.18
N ILE A 122 -29.48 33.04 -17.59
CA ILE A 122 -28.70 32.34 -18.62
C ILE A 122 -27.24 32.29 -18.18
N ILE A 123 -26.58 31.15 -18.40
CA ILE A 123 -25.12 31.02 -18.21
C ILE A 123 -24.51 30.36 -19.45
N TRP A 124 -23.43 30.97 -19.95
CA TRP A 124 -22.65 30.49 -21.08
C TRP A 124 -21.28 30.01 -20.60
N TYR A 125 -20.93 28.81 -21.04
CA TYR A 125 -19.59 28.26 -21.06
C TYR A 125 -19.18 28.04 -22.51
N ASP A 126 -17.89 27.86 -22.75
CA ASP A 126 -17.32 27.61 -24.08
C ASP A 126 -17.87 26.36 -24.80
N VAL A 127 -18.41 25.40 -24.05
CA VAL A 127 -18.97 24.15 -24.57
C VAL A 127 -20.44 23.90 -24.23
N CYS A 128 -21.06 24.70 -23.34
CA CYS A 128 -22.48 24.53 -22.98
C CYS A 128 -23.18 25.81 -22.52
N ILE A 129 -24.51 25.80 -22.58
CA ILE A 129 -25.40 26.87 -22.11
C ILE A 129 -26.55 26.28 -21.29
N ILE A 130 -26.97 26.97 -20.22
CA ILE A 130 -28.21 26.71 -19.48
C ILE A 130 -29.02 28.00 -19.43
N ARG A 131 -30.34 27.92 -19.68
CA ARG A 131 -31.27 29.03 -19.51
C ARG A 131 -32.59 28.60 -18.87
N TYR A 132 -33.15 29.47 -18.03
CA TYR A 132 -34.51 29.34 -17.51
C TYR A 132 -35.27 30.68 -17.47
N SER A 133 -36.60 30.62 -17.48
CA SER A 133 -37.50 31.78 -17.44
C SER A 133 -38.89 31.41 -16.91
N ASN A 134 -39.61 32.40 -16.39
CA ASN A 134 -41.04 32.28 -16.05
C ASN A 134 -41.97 32.37 -17.27
N GLN A 135 -41.42 32.74 -18.43
CA GLN A 135 -42.14 32.79 -19.70
C GLN A 135 -41.60 31.70 -20.64
N SER A 136 -42.49 31.04 -21.36
CA SER A 136 -42.09 30.02 -22.34
C SER A 136 -41.30 30.66 -23.49
N PHE A 137 -40.09 30.17 -23.71
CA PHE A 137 -39.24 30.48 -24.86
C PHE A 137 -39.02 29.27 -25.77
N ILE A 138 -39.58 28.10 -25.42
CA ILE A 138 -39.36 26.84 -26.14
C ILE A 138 -40.01 26.96 -27.53
N GLY A 139 -39.24 26.65 -28.57
CA GLY A 139 -39.64 26.77 -29.97
C GLY A 139 -39.62 28.19 -30.52
N ASN A 140 -39.19 29.19 -29.74
CA ASN A 140 -39.16 30.60 -30.15
C ASN A 140 -37.72 31.14 -30.15
N VAL A 141 -37.40 31.95 -31.16
CA VAL A 141 -36.10 32.63 -31.24
C VAL A 141 -36.00 33.70 -30.17
N THR A 142 -34.98 33.59 -29.32
CA THR A 142 -34.64 34.62 -28.34
C THR A 142 -33.21 35.10 -28.61
N LEU A 143 -33.07 36.41 -28.84
CA LEU A 143 -31.78 37.06 -29.08
C LEU A 143 -31.27 37.81 -27.84
N THR A 144 -32.16 38.27 -26.96
CA THR A 144 -31.79 39.13 -25.84
C THR A 144 -31.74 38.38 -24.50
N PRO A 145 -30.70 38.63 -23.68
CA PRO A 145 -29.54 39.48 -23.95
C PRO A 145 -28.55 38.82 -24.91
N THR A 146 -27.95 39.63 -25.78
CA THR A 146 -26.78 39.22 -26.56
C THR A 146 -25.52 39.64 -25.81
N TRP A 147 -24.50 38.81 -25.84
CA TRP A 147 -23.17 39.19 -25.35
C TRP A 147 -22.10 38.86 -26.41
N ASN A 148 -21.04 39.65 -26.44
CA ASN A 148 -19.92 39.46 -27.36
C ASN A 148 -18.59 39.50 -26.62
N ILE A 149 -17.57 38.88 -27.22
CA ILE A 149 -16.21 38.84 -26.72
C ILE A 149 -15.23 38.92 -27.87
N THR A 150 -14.11 39.59 -27.63
CA THR A 150 -12.97 39.65 -28.54
C THR A 150 -11.72 39.13 -27.85
N GLY A 151 -10.85 38.46 -28.62
CA GLY A 151 -9.53 38.06 -28.16
C GLY A 151 -8.52 39.23 -28.24
N PRO A 152 -7.30 39.05 -27.73
CA PRO A 152 -6.29 40.11 -27.67
C PRO A 152 -5.68 40.45 -29.04
N ARG A 153 -5.88 39.62 -30.07
CA ARG A 153 -5.22 39.77 -31.37
C ARG A 153 -6.03 40.65 -32.30
N ILE A 154 -5.44 41.76 -32.74
CA ILE A 154 -6.01 42.67 -33.74
C ILE A 154 -5.69 42.15 -35.15
N ILE A 155 -6.62 42.34 -36.09
CA ILE A 155 -6.40 41.99 -37.51
C ILE A 155 -5.26 42.84 -38.12
N LYS A 156 -4.52 42.26 -39.06
CA LYS A 156 -3.41 42.96 -39.75
C LYS A 156 -3.92 43.75 -40.95
N HIS A 157 -4.93 43.24 -41.64
CA HIS A 157 -5.49 43.84 -42.86
C HIS A 157 -6.99 44.05 -42.73
N SER A 158 -7.49 45.21 -43.15
CA SER A 158 -8.94 45.51 -43.14
C SER A 158 -9.78 44.53 -43.97
N SER A 159 -9.18 43.87 -44.97
CA SER A 159 -9.82 42.81 -45.77
C SER A 159 -10.15 41.56 -44.95
N GLU A 160 -9.50 41.33 -43.81
CA GLU A 160 -9.80 40.20 -42.91
C GLU A 160 -11.22 40.32 -42.34
N SER A 161 -11.70 41.53 -42.04
CA SER A 161 -13.06 41.75 -41.54
C SER A 161 -14.11 41.26 -42.54
N ARG A 162 -13.96 41.62 -43.82
CA ARG A 162 -14.87 41.17 -44.88
C ARG A 162 -14.79 39.65 -45.07
N LYS A 163 -13.59 39.09 -45.03
CA LYS A 163 -13.38 37.64 -45.14
C LYS A 163 -14.03 36.88 -43.99
N ALA A 164 -14.05 37.44 -42.78
CA ALA A 164 -14.70 36.84 -41.61
C ALA A 164 -16.21 36.80 -41.77
N GLU A 165 -16.81 37.89 -42.25
CA GLU A 165 -18.23 37.97 -42.54
C GLU A 165 -18.65 36.94 -43.61
N GLU A 166 -17.93 36.88 -44.74
CA GLU A 166 -18.16 35.91 -45.81
C GLU A 166 -18.03 34.44 -45.32
N SER A 167 -17.04 34.18 -44.46
CA SER A 167 -16.80 32.85 -43.89
C SER A 167 -17.96 32.43 -42.96
N VAL A 168 -18.46 33.34 -42.13
CA VAL A 168 -19.61 33.07 -41.26
C VAL A 168 -20.89 32.91 -42.06
N GLN A 169 -21.13 33.71 -43.11
CA GLN A 169 -22.27 33.52 -44.02
C GLN A 169 -22.26 32.12 -44.66
N SER A 170 -21.08 31.63 -45.07
CA SER A 170 -20.91 30.26 -45.57
C SER A 170 -21.30 29.20 -44.52
N LEU A 171 -20.89 29.39 -43.26
CA LEU A 171 -21.29 28.50 -42.16
C LEU A 171 -22.80 28.53 -41.90
N ILE A 172 -23.43 29.71 -41.94
CA ILE A 172 -24.87 29.87 -41.75
C ILE A 172 -25.61 29.07 -42.82
N TRP A 173 -25.22 29.21 -44.09
CA TRP A 173 -25.78 28.44 -45.19
C TRP A 173 -25.60 26.93 -44.98
N LYS A 174 -24.41 26.50 -44.56
CA LYS A 174 -24.11 25.08 -44.29
C LYS A 174 -24.98 24.51 -43.18
N ALA A 175 -25.20 25.27 -42.11
CA ALA A 175 -25.98 24.86 -40.94
C ALA A 175 -27.50 24.79 -41.23
N THR A 176 -28.02 25.71 -42.05
CA THR A 176 -29.46 25.96 -42.20
C THR A 176 -30.05 25.49 -43.53
N VAL A 177 -29.23 25.37 -44.58
CA VAL A 177 -29.70 24.98 -45.92
C VAL A 177 -29.08 23.67 -46.37
N GLU A 178 -27.74 23.58 -46.36
CA GLU A 178 -27.03 22.42 -46.89
C GLU A 178 -27.25 21.17 -46.03
N THR A 179 -26.93 21.26 -44.72
CA THR A 179 -26.99 20.11 -43.82
C THR A 179 -28.29 20.06 -43.01
N LYS A 180 -28.91 21.23 -42.77
CA LYS A 180 -30.06 21.40 -41.87
C LYS A 180 -29.84 20.78 -40.49
N LYS A 181 -28.59 20.83 -40.01
CA LYS A 181 -28.19 20.31 -38.70
C LYS A 181 -28.24 21.35 -37.60
N PHE A 182 -28.57 22.61 -37.90
CA PHE A 182 -28.61 23.71 -36.93
C PHE A 182 -27.24 24.04 -36.33
N TRP A 183 -26.15 23.55 -36.94
CA TRP A 183 -24.79 23.92 -36.62
C TRP A 183 -23.86 23.65 -37.80
N ALA A 184 -22.73 24.34 -37.83
CA ALA A 184 -21.66 24.07 -38.76
C ALA A 184 -20.32 24.51 -38.19
N VAL A 185 -19.26 23.84 -38.62
CA VAL A 185 -17.88 24.23 -38.41
C VAL A 185 -17.11 24.11 -39.72
N ASP A 186 -16.08 24.94 -39.89
CA ASP A 186 -15.19 24.85 -41.05
C ASP A 186 -13.85 25.54 -40.82
N GLU A 187 -12.84 25.09 -41.55
CA GLU A 187 -11.51 25.70 -41.56
C GLU A 187 -11.37 26.59 -42.81
N PHE A 188 -10.95 27.83 -42.60
CA PHE A 188 -10.78 28.82 -43.66
C PHE A 188 -9.31 29.16 -43.85
N ASP A 189 -8.84 29.10 -45.11
CA ASP A 189 -7.58 29.70 -45.49
C ASP A 189 -7.64 31.21 -45.25
N TRP A 190 -6.61 31.79 -44.65
CA TRP A 190 -6.58 33.19 -44.24
C TRP A 190 -5.46 33.98 -44.94
N VAL A 191 -5.32 35.25 -44.58
CA VAL A 191 -4.19 36.09 -45.04
C VAL A 191 -2.88 35.55 -44.43
N ASP A 192 -1.75 35.77 -45.10
CA ASP A 192 -0.42 35.29 -44.68
C ASP A 192 -0.30 33.77 -44.49
N ASN A 193 -1.11 32.98 -45.21
CA ASN A 193 -1.14 31.52 -45.08
C ASN A 193 -1.52 31.05 -43.65
N GLU A 194 -2.21 31.91 -42.90
CA GLU A 194 -2.81 31.54 -41.62
C GLU A 194 -4.12 30.76 -41.83
N LYS A 195 -4.64 30.19 -40.75
CA LYS A 195 -5.95 29.53 -40.71
C LYS A 195 -6.88 30.28 -39.75
N ARG A 196 -8.18 30.23 -40.03
CA ARG A 196 -9.24 30.63 -39.11
C ARG A 196 -10.27 29.51 -38.99
N TYR A 197 -10.84 29.39 -37.80
CA TYR A 197 -11.71 28.27 -37.44
C TYR A 197 -13.12 28.76 -37.13
N GLY A 198 -14.04 28.14 -37.85
CA GLY A 198 -15.47 28.39 -37.99
C GLY A 198 -16.37 27.75 -36.96
N TRP A 199 -17.28 28.47 -36.28
CA TRP A 199 -18.43 27.81 -35.64
C TRP A 199 -19.70 28.66 -35.64
N VAL A 200 -20.82 28.03 -35.98
CA VAL A 200 -22.19 28.55 -35.77
C VAL A 200 -23.08 27.45 -35.20
N GLN A 201 -24.04 27.82 -34.35
CA GLN A 201 -25.01 26.87 -33.78
C GLN A 201 -26.30 27.58 -33.37
N CYS A 202 -27.42 26.88 -33.52
CA CYS A 202 -28.74 27.25 -33.00
C CYS A 202 -29.25 26.22 -31.99
N ASP A 203 -30.30 26.60 -31.26
CA ASP A 203 -31.12 25.65 -30.52
C ASP A 203 -31.77 24.62 -31.45
N ARG A 204 -32.11 23.46 -30.89
CA ARG A 204 -32.63 22.31 -31.65
C ARG A 204 -34.16 22.28 -31.77
N ASP A 205 -34.85 23.20 -31.10
CA ASP A 205 -36.31 23.31 -31.05
C ASP A 205 -36.89 24.39 -31.99
N ILE A 206 -36.05 25.17 -32.68
CA ILE A 206 -36.47 26.18 -33.65
C ILE A 206 -36.38 25.65 -35.11
N LYS A 207 -37.01 26.34 -36.05
CA LYS A 207 -36.97 25.98 -37.48
C LYS A 207 -35.70 26.47 -38.18
N SER A 208 -35.44 25.96 -39.38
CA SER A 208 -34.22 26.25 -40.14
C SER A 208 -34.14 27.71 -40.61
N ASP A 209 -35.27 28.28 -41.01
CA ASP A 209 -35.45 29.69 -41.35
C ASP A 209 -35.26 30.59 -40.13
N GLU A 210 -35.89 30.22 -39.00
CA GLU A 210 -35.72 30.89 -37.70
C GLU A 210 -34.26 30.85 -37.21
N CYS A 211 -33.56 29.74 -37.41
CA CYS A 211 -32.13 29.61 -37.12
C CYS A 211 -31.27 30.48 -38.03
N SER A 212 -31.58 30.53 -39.32
CA SER A 212 -30.88 31.38 -40.29
C SER A 212 -31.04 32.85 -39.93
N GLU A 213 -32.25 33.29 -39.60
CA GLU A 213 -32.54 34.65 -39.14
C GLU A 213 -31.75 34.97 -37.87
N CYS A 214 -31.80 34.09 -36.86
CA CYS A 214 -31.05 34.26 -35.60
C CYS A 214 -29.55 34.48 -35.85
N LEU A 215 -28.92 33.62 -36.65
CA LEU A 215 -27.48 33.71 -36.91
C LEU A 215 -27.11 34.95 -37.74
N HIS A 216 -27.95 35.36 -38.69
CA HIS A 216 -27.74 36.62 -39.41
C HIS A 216 -27.85 37.83 -38.49
N THR A 217 -28.84 37.86 -37.58
CA THR A 217 -28.96 38.96 -36.62
C THR A 217 -27.76 39.04 -35.67
N LEU A 218 -27.15 37.91 -35.29
CA LEU A 218 -25.89 37.94 -34.53
C LEU A 218 -24.72 38.43 -35.39
N LEU A 219 -24.69 38.09 -36.67
CA LEU A 219 -23.66 38.57 -37.60
C LEU A 219 -23.78 40.09 -37.85
N ASP A 220 -24.97 40.66 -37.83
CA ASP A 220 -25.17 42.12 -37.96
C ASP A 220 -24.53 42.93 -36.81
N ILE A 221 -24.22 42.29 -35.68
CA ILE A 221 -23.51 42.91 -34.54
C ILE A 221 -21.99 42.93 -34.75
N PHE A 222 -21.46 42.06 -35.61
CA PHE A 222 -20.01 41.91 -35.85
C PHE A 222 -19.31 43.22 -36.24
N PRO A 223 -19.84 44.08 -37.14
CA PRO A 223 -19.20 45.33 -37.52
C PRO A 223 -18.90 46.24 -36.34
N GLU A 224 -19.81 46.31 -35.36
CA GLU A 224 -19.73 47.21 -34.21
C GLU A 224 -18.86 46.66 -33.08
N CYS A 225 -18.92 45.35 -32.80
CA CYS A 225 -18.19 44.77 -31.65
C CYS A 225 -16.81 44.22 -32.00
N CYS A 226 -16.66 43.63 -33.18
CA CYS A 226 -15.75 42.49 -33.35
C CYS A 226 -14.88 42.57 -34.61
N SER A 227 -15.22 43.45 -35.56
CA SER A 227 -14.58 43.61 -36.87
C SER A 227 -13.07 43.88 -36.85
N THR A 228 -12.54 44.34 -35.72
CA THR A 228 -11.12 44.68 -35.55
C THR A 228 -10.27 43.55 -34.95
N HIS A 229 -10.87 42.44 -34.53
CA HIS A 229 -10.18 41.36 -33.81
C HIS A 229 -10.18 40.04 -34.59
N ALA A 230 -9.11 39.27 -34.43
CA ALA A 230 -8.94 37.98 -35.09
C ALA A 230 -9.76 36.86 -34.42
N GLN A 231 -9.83 36.86 -33.08
CA GLN A 231 -10.75 36.00 -32.33
C GLN A 231 -11.93 36.82 -31.85
N TRP A 232 -13.14 36.31 -32.08
CA TRP A 232 -14.35 36.96 -31.61
C TRP A 232 -15.51 35.98 -31.56
N ALA A 233 -16.48 36.25 -30.69
CA ALA A 233 -17.72 35.52 -30.65
C ALA A 233 -18.88 36.43 -30.26
N VAL A 234 -20.06 36.11 -30.80
CA VAL A 234 -21.33 36.74 -30.44
C VAL A 234 -22.30 35.63 -30.10
N PHE A 235 -22.87 35.68 -28.90
CA PHE A 235 -23.79 34.67 -28.40
C PHE A 235 -25.10 35.32 -28.01
N GLY A 236 -26.19 34.78 -28.54
CA GLY A 236 -27.53 34.98 -28.03
C GLY A 236 -27.98 33.77 -27.19
N PRO A 237 -29.20 33.83 -26.64
CA PRO A 237 -29.83 32.69 -25.99
C PRO A 237 -30.10 31.53 -26.96
N SER A 238 -30.53 31.81 -28.19
CA SER A 238 -30.97 30.77 -29.16
C SER A 238 -29.94 30.40 -30.23
N CYS A 239 -28.89 31.19 -30.41
CA CYS A 239 -27.84 30.88 -31.37
C CYS A 239 -26.52 31.56 -30.99
N GLY A 240 -25.43 31.14 -31.61
CA GLY A 240 -24.10 31.71 -31.40
C GLY A 240 -23.21 31.56 -32.62
N ILE A 241 -22.29 32.52 -32.76
CA ILE A 241 -21.27 32.56 -33.81
C ILE A 241 -19.91 32.82 -33.16
N ARG A 242 -18.86 32.13 -33.61
CA ARG A 242 -17.49 32.30 -33.11
C ARG A 242 -16.47 32.07 -34.20
N MET A 243 -15.53 33.00 -34.36
CA MET A 243 -14.26 32.84 -35.07
C MET A 243 -13.08 32.79 -34.11
N ASP A 244 -12.10 31.98 -34.46
CA ASP A 244 -10.86 31.87 -33.71
C ASP A 244 -9.66 31.58 -34.64
N ASP A 245 -8.45 31.88 -34.18
CA ASP A 245 -7.20 31.55 -34.87
C ASP A 245 -6.58 30.23 -34.38
N GLU A 246 -7.15 29.62 -33.34
CA GLU A 246 -6.87 28.26 -32.91
C GLU A 246 -8.08 27.32 -33.11
N LYS A 247 -7.83 26.06 -33.45
CA LYS A 247 -8.91 25.07 -33.68
C LYS A 247 -9.54 24.67 -32.34
N PHE A 248 -10.83 25.00 -32.16
CA PHE A 248 -11.54 24.78 -30.89
C PHE A 248 -12.64 23.69 -30.94
N TYR A 249 -12.83 23.02 -32.08
CA TYR A 249 -13.84 21.97 -32.27
C TYR A 249 -13.27 20.67 -32.86
N GLN A 250 -13.99 19.56 -32.63
CA GLN A 250 -13.63 18.24 -33.19
C GLN A 250 -14.47 17.92 -34.42
N THR A 251 -13.84 17.48 -35.52
CA THR A 251 -14.54 16.99 -36.72
C THR A 251 -14.62 15.47 -36.69
N SER A 252 -15.82 14.92 -36.86
CA SER A 252 -16.02 13.48 -37.08
C SER A 252 -15.47 13.10 -38.46
N GLY A 253 -14.16 12.85 -38.54
CA GLY A 253 -13.49 12.61 -39.83
C GLY A 253 -11.96 12.62 -39.81
N ASP A 254 -11.30 12.98 -38.70
CA ASP A 254 -9.83 12.95 -38.63
C ASP A 254 -9.28 11.52 -38.40
N GLY A 255 -9.62 10.65 -39.35
CA GLY A 255 -9.06 9.31 -39.48
C GLY A 255 -7.71 9.40 -40.18
N GLY A 256 -6.64 9.46 -39.41
CA GLY A 256 -5.27 9.44 -39.91
C GLY A 256 -5.02 8.34 -40.96
N SER A 257 -4.24 8.71 -41.98
CA SER A 257 -3.66 7.89 -43.05
C SER A 257 -3.49 6.40 -42.69
N SER A 258 -3.84 5.53 -43.64
CA SER A 258 -3.84 4.05 -43.61
C SER A 258 -2.64 3.37 -42.91
N LYS A 259 -1.48 4.02 -42.80
CA LYS A 259 -0.34 3.53 -41.99
C LYS A 259 -0.57 3.62 -40.47
N SER A 260 -1.26 4.67 -40.00
CA SER A 260 -1.55 4.91 -38.57
C SER A 260 -2.53 3.90 -37.99
N ARG A 261 -3.56 3.49 -38.75
CA ARG A 261 -4.58 2.54 -38.28
C ARG A 261 -4.02 1.15 -37.93
N LYS A 262 -2.98 0.67 -38.63
CA LYS A 262 -2.33 -0.62 -38.31
C LYS A 262 -1.45 -0.56 -37.05
N PHE A 263 -0.79 0.58 -36.81
CA PHE A 263 -0.04 0.78 -35.56
C PHE A 263 -0.99 1.00 -34.36
N ILE A 264 -2.08 1.74 -34.53
CA ILE A 264 -3.08 1.98 -33.49
C ILE A 264 -3.79 0.68 -33.08
N ILE A 265 -4.16 -0.19 -34.03
CA ILE A 265 -4.77 -1.49 -33.69
C ILE A 265 -3.77 -2.38 -32.96
N SER A 266 -2.49 -2.41 -33.38
CA SER A 266 -1.44 -3.19 -32.71
C SER A 266 -1.20 -2.70 -31.27
N PHE A 267 -1.04 -1.39 -31.06
CA PHE A 267 -0.84 -0.80 -29.73
C PHE A 267 -2.10 -0.84 -28.86
N SER A 268 -3.30 -0.73 -29.44
CA SER A 268 -4.56 -0.84 -28.71
C SER A 268 -4.82 -2.28 -28.28
N VAL A 269 -4.53 -3.27 -29.11
CA VAL A 269 -4.64 -4.69 -28.73
C VAL A 269 -3.58 -5.05 -27.70
N LEU A 270 -2.32 -4.63 -27.87
CA LEU A 270 -1.26 -4.91 -26.90
C LEU A 270 -1.51 -4.18 -25.56
N GLY A 271 -2.01 -2.95 -25.59
CA GLY A 271 -2.39 -2.16 -24.43
C GLY A 271 -3.62 -2.72 -23.71
N SER A 272 -4.63 -3.17 -24.45
CA SER A 272 -5.84 -3.81 -23.90
C SER A 272 -5.52 -5.17 -23.30
N VAL A 273 -4.65 -5.96 -23.95
CA VAL A 273 -4.15 -7.23 -23.41
C VAL A 273 -3.26 -6.99 -22.19
N ALA A 274 -2.41 -5.96 -22.20
CA ALA A 274 -1.60 -5.60 -21.03
C ALA A 274 -2.47 -5.11 -19.87
N LEU A 275 -3.51 -4.31 -20.12
CA LEU A 275 -4.48 -3.86 -19.11
C LEU A 275 -5.37 -5.00 -18.61
N LEU A 276 -5.77 -5.94 -19.46
CA LEU A 276 -6.47 -7.16 -19.05
C LEU A 276 -5.54 -8.06 -18.24
N CYS A 277 -4.31 -8.28 -18.67
CA CYS A 277 -3.32 -9.05 -17.91
C CYS A 277 -2.97 -8.36 -16.59
N PHE A 278 -2.86 -7.03 -16.56
CA PHE A 278 -2.61 -6.25 -15.35
C PHE A 278 -3.86 -6.19 -14.46
N GLY A 279 -5.06 -6.15 -15.03
CA GLY A 279 -6.33 -6.19 -14.33
C GLY A 279 -6.61 -7.56 -13.76
N VAL A 280 -6.32 -8.63 -14.51
CA VAL A 280 -6.36 -10.03 -14.07
C VAL A 280 -5.26 -10.29 -13.07
N TYR A 281 -4.05 -9.73 -13.23
CA TYR A 281 -2.97 -9.82 -12.25
C TYR A 281 -3.30 -9.03 -10.98
N CYS A 282 -3.84 -7.83 -11.09
CA CYS A 282 -4.29 -7.02 -9.95
C CYS A 282 -5.51 -7.63 -9.29
N PHE A 283 -6.40 -8.28 -10.04
CA PHE A 283 -7.52 -9.03 -9.51
C PHE A 283 -7.05 -10.33 -8.89
N TRP A 284 -6.11 -11.06 -9.48
CA TRP A 284 -5.46 -12.22 -8.88
C TRP A 284 -4.63 -11.84 -7.67
N TYR A 285 -3.97 -10.69 -7.67
CA TYR A 285 -3.17 -10.17 -6.57
C TYR A 285 -4.06 -9.59 -5.48
N ARG A 286 -5.11 -8.84 -5.81
CA ARG A 286 -6.13 -8.38 -4.84
C ARG A 286 -6.97 -9.53 -4.33
N LYS A 287 -7.29 -10.54 -5.14
CA LYS A 287 -7.95 -11.78 -4.72
C LYS A 287 -6.97 -12.65 -3.96
N ARG A 288 -5.67 -12.67 -4.25
CA ARG A 288 -4.65 -13.38 -3.46
C ARG A 288 -4.37 -12.68 -2.15
N VAL A 289 -4.32 -11.35 -2.10
CA VAL A 289 -4.14 -10.54 -0.88
C VAL A 289 -5.42 -10.52 -0.06
N ARG A 290 -6.60 -10.34 -0.68
CA ARG A 290 -7.90 -10.50 0.01
C ARG A 290 -8.11 -11.94 0.40
N ARG A 291 -7.73 -12.95 -0.37
CA ARG A 291 -7.77 -14.35 0.06
C ARG A 291 -6.72 -14.60 1.13
N ASP A 292 -5.53 -14.01 1.09
CA ASP A 292 -4.52 -14.13 2.15
C ASP A 292 -4.91 -13.37 3.44
N LYS A 293 -5.83 -12.40 3.36
CA LYS A 293 -6.43 -11.64 4.47
C LYS A 293 -7.74 -12.28 4.97
N MET A 294 -8.58 -12.79 4.08
CA MET A 294 -9.89 -13.43 4.34
C MET A 294 -9.76 -14.92 4.68
N MET A 295 -8.77 -15.64 4.15
CA MET A 295 -8.36 -17.00 4.58
C MET A 295 -7.65 -16.96 5.95
N PHE A 296 -7.16 -15.78 6.36
CA PHE A 296 -6.67 -15.56 7.72
C PHE A 296 -7.82 -15.33 8.71
N ASP A 297 -8.88 -14.60 8.29
CA ASP A 297 -10.02 -14.27 9.15
C ASP A 297 -10.99 -15.44 9.45
N GLU A 298 -11.22 -16.40 8.53
CA GLU A 298 -12.34 -17.35 8.69
C GLU A 298 -11.94 -18.82 8.94
N GLU A 299 -10.75 -19.26 8.50
CA GLU A 299 -10.33 -20.68 8.61
C GLU A 299 -9.20 -20.90 9.62
N THR A 300 -8.38 -19.87 9.89
CA THR A 300 -7.18 -19.96 10.74
C THR A 300 -7.44 -19.58 12.20
N LEU A 301 -8.30 -18.58 12.43
CA LEU A 301 -8.73 -18.09 13.74
C LEU A 301 -9.95 -18.87 14.27
N ASN A 302 -10.15 -20.11 13.86
CA ASN A 302 -11.20 -20.96 14.43
C ASN A 302 -10.80 -21.40 15.84
N GLY A 303 -11.42 -20.78 16.86
CA GLY A 303 -11.64 -21.34 18.18
C GLY A 303 -11.09 -20.56 19.38
N ASP A 304 -9.76 -20.42 19.48
CA ASP A 304 -9.15 -20.35 20.82
C ASP A 304 -8.32 -19.08 21.14
N LEU A 305 -8.04 -18.20 20.18
CA LEU A 305 -7.21 -17.01 20.43
C LEU A 305 -8.06 -15.72 20.53
N PRO A 306 -8.14 -15.07 21.71
CA PRO A 306 -8.90 -13.84 21.89
C PRO A 306 -8.39 -12.68 21.02
N THR A 307 -9.30 -12.00 20.33
CA THR A 307 -9.00 -10.70 19.71
C THR A 307 -9.12 -9.59 20.76
N ILE A 308 -8.07 -8.79 20.91
CA ILE A 308 -8.04 -7.66 21.85
C ILE A 308 -8.23 -6.38 21.04
N PRO A 309 -9.22 -5.52 21.35
CA PRO A 309 -9.43 -4.27 20.63
C PRO A 309 -8.22 -3.34 20.70
N LEU A 310 -7.94 -2.59 19.62
CA LEU A 310 -6.79 -1.69 19.56
C LEU A 310 -6.82 -0.64 20.67
N ILE A 311 -8.01 -0.14 21.00
CA ILE A 311 -8.20 0.82 22.09
C ILE A 311 -7.74 0.28 23.44
N ALA A 312 -7.95 -1.02 23.71
CA ALA A 312 -7.49 -1.66 24.94
C ALA A 312 -5.96 -1.78 24.94
N VAL A 313 -5.35 -2.10 23.80
CA VAL A 313 -3.89 -2.16 23.65
C VAL A 313 -3.26 -0.78 23.85
N LEU A 314 -3.82 0.26 23.22
CA LEU A 314 -3.36 1.64 23.33
C LEU A 314 -3.42 2.13 24.78
N HIS A 315 -4.55 1.91 25.47
CA HIS A 315 -4.69 2.25 26.87
C HIS A 315 -3.70 1.48 27.75
N SER A 316 -3.54 0.17 27.51
CA SER A 316 -2.66 -0.69 28.29
C SER A 316 -1.18 -0.32 28.18
N THR A 317 -0.77 0.28 27.06
CA THR A 317 0.63 0.62 26.74
C THR A 317 0.93 2.12 26.80
N ASN A 318 -0.03 2.93 27.28
CA ASN A 318 0.04 4.40 27.25
C ASN A 318 0.40 4.94 25.86
N ASN A 319 -0.38 4.54 24.84
CA ASN A 319 -0.15 4.85 23.43
C ASN A 319 1.24 4.44 22.91
N PHE A 320 1.70 3.25 23.30
CA PHE A 320 3.04 2.75 22.97
C PHE A 320 4.15 3.70 23.42
N SER A 321 4.08 4.20 24.66
CA SER A 321 5.07 5.13 25.18
C SER A 321 6.48 4.51 25.20
N GLU A 322 7.51 5.33 24.98
CA GLU A 322 8.90 4.85 25.07
C GLU A 322 9.25 4.36 26.49
N GLU A 323 8.60 4.89 27.54
CA GLU A 323 8.73 4.40 28.92
C GLU A 323 8.23 2.96 29.08
N SER A 324 7.24 2.57 28.28
CA SER A 324 6.69 1.22 28.26
C SER A 324 7.53 0.27 27.41
N LYS A 325 8.50 0.75 26.64
CA LYS A 325 9.26 -0.07 25.70
C LYS A 325 10.20 -1.02 26.44
N LEU A 326 10.00 -2.32 26.24
CA LEU A 326 10.85 -3.39 26.79
C LEU A 326 12.08 -3.65 25.92
N GLY A 327 11.96 -3.45 24.61
CA GLY A 327 13.04 -3.67 23.65
C GLY A 327 12.53 -3.60 22.22
N GLU A 328 13.45 -3.65 21.26
CA GLU A 328 13.13 -3.64 19.83
C GLU A 328 14.02 -4.64 19.08
N GLY A 329 13.39 -5.67 18.52
CA GLY A 329 14.03 -6.68 17.70
C GLY A 329 13.87 -6.39 16.20
N GLY A 330 14.40 -7.28 15.34
CA GLY A 330 14.17 -7.21 13.89
C GLY A 330 12.70 -7.31 13.46
N PHE A 331 11.82 -7.66 14.40
CA PHE A 331 10.40 -7.89 14.19
C PHE A 331 9.51 -6.75 14.68
N GLY A 332 10.11 -5.72 15.30
CA GLY A 332 9.42 -4.54 15.81
C GLY A 332 9.57 -4.37 17.33
N PRO A 333 9.06 -3.24 17.86
CA PRO A 333 9.13 -2.92 19.27
C PRO A 333 8.17 -3.77 20.12
N VAL A 334 8.62 -4.09 21.33
CA VAL A 334 7.83 -4.76 22.37
C VAL A 334 7.62 -3.80 23.52
N TYR A 335 6.38 -3.68 23.99
CA TYR A 335 5.98 -2.78 25.07
C TYR A 335 5.42 -3.58 26.24
N LYS A 336 5.69 -3.13 27.46
CA LYS A 336 4.98 -3.55 28.66
C LYS A 336 3.62 -2.88 28.67
N GLY A 337 2.60 -3.60 29.09
CA GLY A 337 1.29 -3.02 29.34
C GLY A 337 0.58 -3.66 30.51
N ILE A 338 -0.51 -3.04 30.92
CA ILE A 338 -1.40 -3.54 31.98
C ILE A 338 -2.83 -3.53 31.43
N LEU A 339 -3.43 -4.71 31.32
CA LEU A 339 -4.83 -4.85 30.91
C LEU A 339 -5.78 -4.27 31.97
N PRO A 340 -7.05 -3.95 31.63
CA PRO A 340 -8.02 -3.41 32.60
C PRO A 340 -8.27 -4.29 33.82
N ASP A 341 -8.02 -5.60 33.71
CA ASP A 341 -8.13 -6.56 34.80
C ASP A 341 -6.85 -6.68 35.66
N GLY A 342 -5.86 -5.81 35.43
CA GLY A 342 -4.60 -5.76 36.17
C GLY A 342 -3.53 -6.72 35.69
N ARG A 343 -3.79 -7.57 34.70
CA ARG A 343 -2.78 -8.50 34.16
C ARG A 343 -1.69 -7.73 33.41
N GLN A 344 -0.43 -7.99 33.75
CA GLN A 344 0.72 -7.47 33.03
C GLN A 344 0.92 -8.25 31.72
N ILE A 345 1.13 -7.52 30.63
CA ILE A 345 1.26 -8.06 29.28
C ILE A 345 2.52 -7.53 28.58
N ALA A 346 3.00 -8.29 27.61
CA ALA A 346 3.99 -7.84 26.64
C ALA A 346 3.33 -7.72 25.26
N VAL A 347 3.39 -6.53 24.69
CA VAL A 347 2.72 -6.16 23.43
C VAL A 347 3.78 -6.02 22.34
N LYS A 348 3.86 -6.99 21.44
CA LYS A 348 4.77 -6.97 20.28
C LYS A 348 4.03 -6.34 19.09
N ARG A 349 4.44 -5.13 18.71
CA ARG A 349 3.86 -4.41 17.56
C ARG A 349 4.74 -4.67 16.33
N LEU A 350 4.20 -5.36 15.34
CA LEU A 350 4.99 -5.78 14.19
C LEU A 350 5.12 -4.67 13.15
N SER A 351 6.29 -4.59 12.52
CA SER A 351 6.60 -3.55 11.53
C SER A 351 5.77 -3.67 10.25
N LYS A 352 5.19 -2.54 9.80
CA LYS A 352 4.34 -2.42 8.59
C LYS A 352 5.11 -2.57 7.27
N PHE A 353 6.45 -2.44 7.27
CA PHE A 353 7.23 -2.19 6.05
C PHE A 353 8.09 -3.35 5.55
N SER A 354 7.97 -4.55 6.14
CA SER A 354 8.71 -5.72 5.65
C SER A 354 7.76 -6.84 5.20
N GLY A 355 7.95 -7.34 3.97
CA GLY A 355 7.25 -8.55 3.49
C GLY A 355 7.58 -9.80 4.34
N GLN A 356 8.66 -9.71 5.14
CA GLN A 356 9.06 -10.70 6.13
C GLN A 356 8.15 -10.65 7.39
N GLY A 357 7.86 -9.46 7.93
CA GLY A 357 7.05 -9.28 9.15
C GLY A 357 5.62 -9.78 9.01
N THR A 358 5.02 -9.73 7.80
CA THR A 358 3.68 -10.30 7.57
C THR A 358 3.69 -11.84 7.60
N GLN A 359 4.74 -12.47 7.04
CA GLN A 359 4.86 -13.94 7.09
C GLN A 359 5.21 -14.42 8.51
N GLU A 360 5.98 -13.65 9.26
CA GLU A 360 6.34 -13.94 10.65
C GLU A 360 5.15 -13.80 11.59
N PHE A 361 4.33 -12.75 11.42
CA PHE A 361 3.04 -12.64 12.13
C PHE A 361 2.17 -13.87 11.90
N LYS A 362 2.01 -14.28 10.64
CA LYS A 362 1.25 -15.48 10.28
C LYS A 362 1.82 -16.72 10.94
N ASN A 363 3.15 -16.89 10.98
CA ASN A 363 3.77 -18.04 11.63
C ASN A 363 3.54 -18.00 13.15
N GLU A 364 3.77 -16.86 13.81
CA GLU A 364 3.51 -16.71 15.25
C GLU A 364 2.06 -17.06 15.56
N VAL A 365 1.07 -16.43 14.93
CA VAL A 365 -0.35 -16.73 15.18
C VAL A 365 -0.67 -18.20 14.89
N MET A 366 -0.18 -18.76 13.78
CA MET A 366 -0.43 -20.16 13.41
C MET A 366 0.11 -21.17 14.43
N PHE A 367 1.30 -20.92 14.97
CA PHE A 367 2.00 -21.85 15.87
C PHE A 367 1.63 -21.58 17.32
N ILE A 368 1.91 -20.39 17.84
CA ILE A 368 1.83 -20.15 19.28
C ILE A 368 0.38 -20.15 19.81
N ALA A 369 -0.62 -19.86 18.98
CA ALA A 369 -2.03 -20.01 19.37
C ALA A 369 -2.41 -21.47 19.68
N LYS A 370 -1.70 -22.45 19.08
CA LYS A 370 -1.98 -23.89 19.22
C LYS A 370 -0.99 -24.61 20.14
N LEU A 371 0.02 -23.91 20.66
CA LEU A 371 1.06 -24.48 21.50
C LEU A 371 0.83 -24.04 22.95
N GLN A 372 0.63 -25.01 23.84
CA GLN A 372 0.46 -24.76 25.27
C GLN A 372 1.39 -25.66 26.06
N HIS A 373 2.43 -25.07 26.65
CA HIS A 373 3.40 -25.79 27.45
C HIS A 373 4.05 -24.85 28.47
N ARG A 374 4.40 -25.37 29.65
CA ARG A 374 4.95 -24.57 30.76
C ARG A 374 6.25 -23.83 30.41
N ASN A 375 7.04 -24.41 29.49
CA ASN A 375 8.31 -23.85 29.02
C ASN A 375 8.22 -23.12 27.68
N LEU A 376 7.02 -22.75 27.24
CA LEU A 376 6.81 -21.84 26.10
C LEU A 376 6.10 -20.58 26.60
N VAL A 377 6.41 -19.44 25.98
CA VAL A 377 5.67 -18.20 26.25
C VAL A 377 4.25 -18.34 25.71
N ARG A 378 3.25 -17.96 26.52
CA ARG A 378 1.84 -18.02 26.13
C ARG A 378 1.41 -16.77 25.38
N LEU A 379 0.83 -16.96 24.19
CA LEU A 379 0.09 -15.90 23.51
C LEU A 379 -1.29 -15.76 24.17
N LEU A 380 -1.63 -14.54 24.58
CA LEU A 380 -2.90 -14.22 25.23
C LEU A 380 -3.96 -13.73 24.25
N GLY A 381 -3.52 -13.12 23.14
CA GLY A 381 -4.42 -12.60 22.12
C GLY A 381 -3.67 -11.86 21.01
N CYS A 382 -4.42 -11.37 20.04
CA CYS A 382 -3.90 -10.53 18.96
C CYS A 382 -4.83 -9.35 18.65
N CYS A 383 -4.29 -8.31 18.04
CA CYS A 383 -5.05 -7.20 17.47
C CYS A 383 -4.71 -7.06 15.98
N LEU A 384 -5.75 -6.90 15.16
CA LEU A 384 -5.71 -6.81 13.69
C LEU A 384 -6.41 -5.56 13.15
N GLU A 385 -6.83 -4.64 14.03
CA GLU A 385 -7.58 -3.44 13.69
C GLU A 385 -6.69 -2.37 13.01
N GLU A 386 -7.28 -1.54 12.15
CA GLU A 386 -6.63 -0.36 11.55
C GLU A 386 -5.27 -0.62 10.85
N ASN A 387 -5.08 -1.83 10.31
CA ASN A 387 -3.81 -2.31 9.74
C ASN A 387 -2.64 -2.36 10.76
N GLU A 388 -2.94 -2.53 12.04
CA GLU A 388 -1.97 -2.90 13.07
C GLU A 388 -1.95 -4.42 13.25
N ASN A 389 -0.76 -5.03 13.18
CA ASN A 389 -0.56 -6.44 13.52
C ASN A 389 0.15 -6.51 14.87
N ILE A 390 -0.61 -6.88 15.91
CA ILE A 390 -0.12 -6.84 17.29
C ILE A 390 -0.36 -8.20 17.94
N LEU A 391 0.67 -8.68 18.65
CA LEU A 391 0.61 -9.89 19.46
C LEU A 391 0.73 -9.52 20.93
N VAL A 392 -0.14 -10.10 21.75
CA VAL A 392 -0.19 -9.85 23.19
C VAL A 392 0.20 -11.13 23.92
N TYR A 393 1.31 -11.08 24.63
CA TYR A 393 1.89 -12.19 25.38
C TYR A 393 1.76 -11.96 26.89
N GLU A 394 1.90 -13.04 27.66
CA GLU A 394 2.19 -12.91 29.10
C GLU A 394 3.51 -12.16 29.32
N TYR A 395 3.55 -11.28 30.31
CA TYR A 395 4.75 -10.53 30.65
C TYR A 395 5.77 -11.39 31.40
N MET A 396 7.02 -11.34 30.97
CA MET A 396 8.15 -12.04 31.60
C MET A 396 8.98 -11.03 32.40
N CYS A 397 8.81 -11.02 33.72
CA CYS A 397 9.40 -9.99 34.59
C CYS A 397 10.92 -10.12 34.77
N ASN A 398 11.49 -11.31 34.56
CA ASN A 398 12.93 -11.55 34.70
C ASN A 398 13.69 -11.45 33.37
N ALA A 399 13.10 -10.86 32.34
CA ALA A 399 13.73 -10.64 31.03
C ALA A 399 14.26 -11.93 30.38
N SER A 400 15.19 -11.79 29.42
CA SER A 400 15.79 -12.89 28.67
C SER A 400 16.99 -13.53 29.36
N LEU A 401 17.27 -14.80 29.07
CA LEU A 401 18.39 -15.55 29.62
C LEU A 401 19.74 -14.92 29.27
N ASP A 402 19.90 -14.38 28.05
CA ASP A 402 21.14 -13.69 27.66
C ASP A 402 21.39 -12.42 28.48
N SER A 403 20.34 -11.73 28.92
CA SER A 403 20.44 -10.58 29.83
C SER A 403 20.99 -10.98 31.20
N HIS A 404 20.76 -12.23 31.64
CA HIS A 404 21.34 -12.74 32.89
C HIS A 404 22.75 -13.27 32.70
N LEU A 405 23.00 -14.01 31.62
CA LEU A 405 24.33 -14.57 31.34
C LEU A 405 25.37 -13.51 30.99
N PHE A 406 24.97 -12.43 30.31
CA PHE A 406 25.90 -11.46 29.71
C PHE A 406 25.62 -9.99 30.10
N GLY A 407 24.57 -9.72 30.87
CA GLY A 407 24.18 -8.35 31.26
C GLY A 407 24.90 -7.78 32.48
N GLY A 408 25.95 -8.46 32.98
CA GLY A 408 26.77 -8.03 34.12
C GLY A 408 26.78 -9.05 35.27
N ASP A 409 27.79 -8.93 36.13
CA ASP A 409 28.07 -9.92 37.18
C ASP A 409 26.94 -10.10 38.18
N GLU A 410 26.24 -9.02 38.54
CA GLU A 410 25.13 -9.08 39.51
C GLU A 410 23.96 -9.95 39.04
N LYS A 411 23.60 -9.89 37.75
CA LYS A 411 22.57 -10.77 37.18
C LYS A 411 23.11 -12.19 37.00
N ARG A 412 24.36 -12.32 36.54
CA ARG A 412 25.02 -13.61 36.31
C ARG A 412 25.15 -14.44 37.59
N LYS A 413 25.39 -13.79 38.75
CA LYS A 413 25.42 -14.42 40.08
C LYS A 413 24.07 -14.99 40.53
N GLN A 414 22.95 -14.51 39.98
CA GLN A 414 21.62 -15.05 40.30
C GLN A 414 21.41 -16.44 39.69
N LEU A 415 22.17 -16.77 38.64
CA LEU A 415 22.13 -18.07 37.98
C LEU A 415 23.13 -19.04 38.63
N ASP A 416 22.80 -19.54 39.82
CA ASP A 416 23.53 -20.65 40.43
C ASP A 416 23.42 -21.94 39.59
N TRP A 417 24.21 -22.97 39.93
CA TRP A 417 24.21 -24.20 39.16
C TRP A 417 22.83 -24.87 39.09
N LYS A 418 22.12 -24.94 40.22
CA LYS A 418 20.81 -25.59 40.30
C LYS A 418 19.81 -24.91 39.37
N LEU A 419 19.81 -23.58 39.33
CA LEU A 419 18.95 -22.80 38.46
C LEU A 419 19.35 -22.96 36.99
N ARG A 420 20.65 -22.95 36.67
CA ARG A 420 21.12 -23.23 35.29
C ARG A 420 20.71 -24.61 34.81
N LEU A 421 20.82 -25.64 35.65
CA LEU A 421 20.39 -26.99 35.33
C LEU A 421 18.86 -27.05 35.15
N SER A 422 18.10 -26.37 36.00
CA SER A 422 16.65 -26.23 35.84
C SER A 422 16.28 -25.56 34.51
N ILE A 423 17.01 -24.49 34.14
CA ILE A 423 16.84 -23.78 32.87
C ILE A 423 17.15 -24.70 31.68
N ILE A 424 18.29 -25.42 31.70
CA ILE A 424 18.66 -26.39 30.65
C ILE A 424 17.56 -27.44 30.48
N ASN A 425 17.07 -28.01 31.59
CA ASN A 425 16.00 -29.00 31.59
C ASN A 425 14.67 -28.44 31.06
N GLY A 426 14.30 -27.23 31.46
CA GLY A 426 13.08 -26.58 31.00
C GLY A 426 13.12 -26.26 29.50
N ILE A 427 14.26 -25.77 28.99
CA ILE A 427 14.46 -25.55 27.55
C ILE A 427 14.36 -26.90 26.80
N ALA A 428 15.04 -27.95 27.29
CA ALA A 428 15.00 -29.27 26.66
C ALA A 428 13.57 -29.82 26.55
N LYS A 429 12.78 -29.70 27.62
CA LYS A 429 11.36 -30.09 27.64
C LYS A 429 10.51 -29.23 26.69
N GLY A 430 10.79 -27.93 26.62
CA GLY A 430 10.11 -27.03 25.68
C GLY A 430 10.32 -27.43 24.22
N ILE A 431 11.56 -27.77 23.84
CA ILE A 431 11.87 -28.19 22.47
C ILE A 431 11.34 -29.60 22.20
N LEU A 432 11.46 -30.53 23.16
CA LEU A 432 10.86 -31.86 23.05
C LEU A 432 9.36 -31.75 22.73
N TYR A 433 8.65 -30.89 23.46
CA TYR A 433 7.23 -30.65 23.20
C TYR A 433 7.00 -30.19 21.74
N LEU A 434 7.79 -29.24 21.23
CA LEU A 434 7.67 -28.77 19.84
C LEU A 434 7.94 -29.87 18.81
N HIS A 435 8.88 -30.77 19.09
CA HIS A 435 9.34 -31.77 18.12
C HIS A 435 8.50 -33.06 18.11
N GLU A 436 8.01 -33.47 19.27
CA GLU A 436 7.46 -34.82 19.48
C GLU A 436 6.06 -34.81 20.12
N ASP A 437 5.77 -33.92 21.08
CA ASP A 437 4.51 -33.99 21.86
C ASP A 437 3.40 -33.05 21.36
N SER A 438 3.73 -32.03 20.57
CA SER A 438 2.73 -31.13 20.00
C SER A 438 2.03 -31.74 18.79
N ARG A 439 0.77 -31.33 18.55
CA ARG A 439 -0.06 -31.81 17.43
C ARG A 439 0.63 -31.67 16.06
N LEU A 440 1.42 -30.62 15.89
CA LEU A 440 2.28 -30.41 14.73
C LEU A 440 3.73 -30.58 15.18
N LYS A 441 4.57 -31.20 14.36
CA LYS A 441 6.02 -31.20 14.59
C LYS A 441 6.57 -29.83 14.16
N VAL A 442 6.96 -29.00 15.12
CA VAL A 442 7.39 -27.61 14.90
C VAL A 442 8.90 -27.49 15.06
N ILE A 443 9.57 -26.91 14.07
CA ILE A 443 10.99 -26.55 14.10
C ILE A 443 11.11 -25.05 14.38
N HIS A 444 11.79 -24.66 15.45
CA HIS A 444 11.90 -23.28 15.93
C HIS A 444 12.78 -22.41 15.02
N ARG A 445 13.96 -22.90 14.63
CA ARG A 445 14.96 -22.28 13.74
C ARG A 445 15.68 -21.02 14.24
N ASP A 446 15.22 -20.39 15.32
CA ASP A 446 15.92 -19.26 15.96
C ASP A 446 16.06 -19.41 17.48
N LEU A 447 16.44 -20.61 17.95
CA LEU A 447 16.67 -20.83 19.37
C LEU A 447 18.00 -20.21 19.81
N LYS A 448 17.96 -19.31 20.79
CA LYS A 448 19.11 -18.57 21.35
C LYS A 448 18.78 -18.00 22.73
N GLY A 449 19.79 -17.51 23.45
CA GLY A 449 19.59 -16.96 24.80
C GLY A 449 18.63 -15.78 24.89
N SER A 450 18.57 -14.92 23.87
CA SER A 450 17.62 -13.79 23.85
C SER A 450 16.17 -14.19 23.58
N ASN A 451 15.95 -15.39 23.03
CA ASN A 451 14.62 -15.97 22.77
C ASN A 451 14.16 -16.92 23.89
N VAL A 452 14.93 -17.07 24.97
CA VAL A 452 14.50 -17.75 26.20
C VAL A 452 14.24 -16.69 27.26
N LEU A 453 12.98 -16.50 27.63
CA LEU A 453 12.56 -15.57 28.68
C LEU A 453 12.40 -16.29 30.01
N LEU A 454 12.48 -15.54 31.11
CA LEU A 454 12.35 -16.05 32.47
C LEU A 454 11.09 -15.48 33.13
N ASP A 455 10.26 -16.37 33.67
CA ASP A 455 9.08 -15.99 34.47
C ASP A 455 9.47 -15.55 35.88
N TYR A 456 8.48 -15.25 36.73
CA TYR A 456 8.70 -14.76 38.10
C TYR A 456 9.43 -15.74 39.02
N GLU A 457 9.42 -17.04 38.71
CA GLU A 457 10.13 -18.10 39.46
C GLU A 457 11.46 -18.48 38.80
N MET A 458 11.89 -17.72 37.78
CA MET A 458 13.08 -18.01 36.95
C MET A 458 12.95 -19.30 36.11
N ASN A 459 11.73 -19.77 35.82
CA ASN A 459 11.55 -20.86 34.87
C ASN A 459 11.73 -20.37 33.43
N PRO A 460 12.37 -21.17 32.55
CA PRO A 460 12.58 -20.78 31.17
C PRO A 460 11.31 -20.96 30.33
N LYS A 461 11.04 -19.97 29.47
CA LYS A 461 9.98 -19.98 28.46
C LYS A 461 10.54 -19.58 27.11
N ILE A 462 10.46 -20.48 26.14
CA ILE A 462 10.90 -20.25 24.76
C ILE A 462 9.89 -19.31 24.07
N SER A 463 10.42 -18.33 23.34
CA SER A 463 9.67 -17.26 22.68
C SER A 463 10.14 -17.06 21.23
N ASP A 464 9.43 -16.20 20.50
CA ASP A 464 9.77 -15.76 19.13
C ASP A 464 9.69 -16.85 18.05
N PHE A 465 8.46 -17.26 17.73
CA PHE A 465 8.15 -18.28 16.73
C PHE A 465 8.07 -17.73 15.30
N GLY A 466 8.54 -16.50 15.04
CA GLY A 466 8.42 -15.84 13.73
C GLY A 466 9.03 -16.65 12.59
N LEU A 467 10.12 -17.38 12.85
CA LEU A 467 10.83 -18.21 11.87
C LEU A 467 10.40 -19.69 11.88
N ALA A 468 9.49 -20.08 12.77
CA ALA A 468 9.10 -21.46 12.98
C ALA A 468 8.43 -22.08 11.74
N ARG A 469 8.51 -23.41 11.63
CA ARG A 469 7.91 -24.20 10.54
C ARG A 469 7.32 -25.49 11.07
N ALA A 470 6.14 -25.89 10.58
CA ALA A 470 5.57 -27.21 10.82
C ALA A 470 6.04 -28.19 9.75
N PHE A 471 6.24 -29.43 10.17
CA PHE A 471 6.37 -30.59 9.29
C PHE A 471 5.04 -31.32 9.18
N GLU A 472 4.73 -31.78 7.98
CA GLU A 472 3.62 -32.70 7.74
C GLU A 472 3.93 -34.10 8.30
N ILE A 473 2.90 -34.91 8.49
CA ILE A 473 3.04 -36.28 9.02
C ILE A 473 3.99 -37.07 8.09
N GLY A 474 5.06 -37.62 8.66
CA GLY A 474 6.08 -38.39 7.93
C GLY A 474 7.25 -37.58 7.38
N GLN A 475 7.21 -36.24 7.44
CA GLN A 475 8.33 -35.39 7.05
C GLN A 475 9.36 -35.26 8.19
N ASN A 476 10.63 -35.55 7.88
CA ASN A 476 11.74 -35.49 8.85
C ASN A 476 12.77 -34.39 8.54
N GLN A 477 12.75 -33.84 7.32
CA GLN A 477 13.66 -32.79 6.87
C GLN A 477 12.98 -31.94 5.79
N ALA A 478 13.39 -30.68 5.69
CA ALA A 478 12.95 -29.76 4.64
C ALA A 478 14.12 -28.89 4.15
N ASN A 479 14.00 -28.36 2.94
CA ASN A 479 14.98 -27.46 2.34
C ASN A 479 14.35 -26.07 2.14
N THR A 480 15.13 -25.00 2.35
CA THR A 480 14.77 -23.64 2.00
C THR A 480 15.86 -22.93 1.20
N LYS A 481 15.44 -22.12 0.22
CA LYS A 481 16.35 -21.23 -0.52
C LYS A 481 16.77 -19.99 0.28
N ARG A 482 16.11 -19.73 1.41
CA ARG A 482 16.33 -18.55 2.24
C ARG A 482 16.74 -18.97 3.65
N VAL A 483 18.03 -18.90 3.92
CA VAL A 483 18.59 -19.15 5.24
C VAL A 483 18.38 -17.91 6.10
N VAL A 484 17.70 -18.09 7.23
CA VAL A 484 17.35 -17.08 8.23
C VAL A 484 17.55 -17.63 9.63
N GLY A 485 18.03 -16.81 10.54
CA GLY A 485 18.29 -17.18 11.93
C GLY A 485 19.49 -16.41 12.47
N THR A 486 19.89 -16.74 13.69
CA THR A 486 20.99 -16.05 14.36
C THR A 486 22.31 -16.77 14.12
N TYR A 487 23.31 -16.03 13.60
CA TYR A 487 24.64 -16.58 13.36
C TYR A 487 25.23 -17.14 14.67
N GLY A 488 25.99 -18.24 14.57
CA GLY A 488 26.52 -18.97 15.72
C GLY A 488 25.56 -20.00 16.34
N TYR A 489 24.26 -19.86 16.17
CA TYR A 489 23.27 -20.86 16.62
C TYR A 489 22.77 -21.75 15.49
N MET A 490 22.95 -21.33 14.23
CA MET A 490 22.50 -22.09 13.06
C MET A 490 23.39 -23.31 12.80
N ALA A 491 22.75 -24.46 12.58
CA ALA A 491 23.43 -25.70 12.22
C ALA A 491 24.12 -25.60 10.85
N PRO A 492 25.25 -26.30 10.63
CA PRO A 492 26.04 -26.19 9.39
C PRO A 492 25.27 -26.63 8.15
N GLU A 493 24.53 -27.75 8.22
CA GLU A 493 23.73 -28.25 7.11
C GLU A 493 22.64 -27.24 6.70
N TYR A 494 22.15 -26.47 7.66
CA TYR A 494 21.18 -25.42 7.43
C TYR A 494 21.83 -24.20 6.77
N VAL A 495 23.00 -23.77 7.25
CA VAL A 495 23.74 -22.64 6.67
C VAL A 495 24.24 -22.95 5.25
N MET A 496 24.77 -24.15 5.04
CA MET A 496 25.44 -24.53 3.80
C MET A 496 24.47 -24.99 2.70
N GLN A 497 23.39 -25.68 3.07
CA GLN A 497 22.50 -26.35 2.12
C GLN A 497 21.04 -25.90 2.22
N GLY A 498 20.70 -25.03 3.18
CA GLY A 498 19.31 -24.65 3.45
C GLY A 498 18.48 -25.75 4.09
N LEU A 499 19.11 -26.85 4.54
CA LEU A 499 18.44 -28.01 5.11
C LEU A 499 18.15 -27.79 6.59
N PHE A 500 16.88 -27.82 6.99
CA PHE A 500 16.48 -27.73 8.39
C PHE A 500 15.68 -28.97 8.82
N SER A 501 15.81 -29.33 10.09
CA SER A 501 15.13 -30.45 10.73
C SER A 501 15.08 -30.25 12.24
N VAL A 502 14.52 -31.21 12.98
CA VAL A 502 14.63 -31.28 14.45
C VAL A 502 16.08 -31.22 14.92
N LYS A 503 17.02 -31.77 14.14
CA LYS A 503 18.47 -31.76 14.46
C LYS A 503 19.12 -30.39 14.34
N SER A 504 18.48 -29.47 13.63
CA SER A 504 18.96 -28.08 13.53
C SER A 504 18.68 -27.33 14.83
N ASP A 505 17.50 -27.52 15.44
CA ASP A 505 17.19 -26.98 16.77
C ASP A 505 18.02 -27.66 17.87
N VAL A 506 18.29 -28.96 17.76
CA VAL A 506 19.19 -29.69 18.68
C VAL A 506 20.58 -29.05 18.68
N PHE A 507 21.10 -28.66 17.52
CA PHE A 507 22.37 -27.95 17.43
C PHE A 507 22.31 -26.62 18.19
N SER A 508 21.29 -25.80 17.93
CA SER A 508 21.09 -24.52 18.63
C SER A 508 20.96 -24.70 20.16
N PHE A 509 20.29 -25.76 20.61
CA PHE A 509 20.20 -26.13 22.02
C PHE A 509 21.57 -26.46 22.61
N GLY A 510 22.40 -27.25 21.90
CA GLY A 510 23.75 -27.56 22.33
C GLY A 510 24.64 -26.33 22.49
N VAL A 511 24.54 -25.37 21.57
CA VAL A 511 25.21 -24.07 21.69
C VAL A 511 24.77 -23.37 22.98
N LEU A 512 23.45 -23.31 23.21
CA LEU A 512 22.87 -22.64 24.37
C LEU A 512 23.29 -23.29 25.71
N VAL A 513 23.36 -24.62 25.77
CA VAL A 513 23.86 -25.35 26.94
C VAL A 513 25.30 -24.95 27.27
N LEU A 514 26.17 -24.88 26.26
CA LEU A 514 27.55 -24.46 26.45
C LEU A 514 27.65 -22.98 26.86
N GLU A 515 26.84 -22.10 26.30
CA GLU A 515 26.77 -20.70 26.74
C GLU A 515 26.34 -20.59 28.21
N ILE A 516 25.35 -21.37 28.64
CA ILE A 516 24.87 -21.41 30.02
C ILE A 516 25.99 -21.88 30.96
N ILE A 517 26.76 -22.91 30.60
CA ILE A 517 27.78 -23.49 31.50
C ILE A 517 29.04 -22.61 31.57
N TYR A 518 29.49 -22.11 30.42
CA TYR A 518 30.72 -21.31 30.34
C TYR A 518 30.48 -19.83 30.65
N GLY A 519 29.23 -19.36 30.57
CA GLY A 519 28.86 -17.96 30.74
C GLY A 519 29.56 -17.04 29.74
N ARG A 520 29.73 -17.51 28.49
CA ARG A 520 30.36 -16.77 27.39
C ARG A 520 29.50 -16.87 26.14
N LYS A 521 29.44 -15.79 25.35
CA LYS A 521 28.74 -15.77 24.05
C LYS A 521 29.53 -16.55 23.00
N ASN A 522 28.83 -17.35 22.19
CA ASN A 522 29.44 -18.08 21.09
C ASN A 522 29.97 -17.16 19.97
N ASN A 523 29.38 -15.98 19.78
CA ASN A 523 29.79 -14.97 18.78
C ASN A 523 30.84 -13.96 19.29
N GLY A 524 31.34 -14.13 20.52
CA GLY A 524 32.33 -13.23 21.09
C GLY A 524 33.72 -13.43 20.47
N LEU A 525 34.23 -12.38 19.82
CA LEU A 525 35.57 -12.28 19.23
C LEU A 525 36.69 -12.21 20.29
N TYR A 526 36.69 -13.09 21.31
CA TYR A 526 37.74 -13.08 22.34
C TYR A 526 37.99 -14.47 22.91
N MET A 527 38.60 -15.37 22.14
CA MET A 527 39.26 -16.55 22.69
C MET A 527 40.67 -16.72 22.10
N SER A 528 41.62 -16.04 22.73
CA SER A 528 43.08 -16.19 22.56
C SER A 528 43.65 -15.90 21.17
N GLU A 529 44.98 -15.83 21.06
CA GLU A 529 45.80 -15.60 19.84
C GLU A 529 45.45 -16.49 18.61
N HIS A 530 44.45 -17.38 18.69
CA HIS A 530 44.15 -18.43 17.71
C HIS A 530 42.71 -18.44 17.17
N GLY A 531 41.83 -17.47 17.51
CA GLY A 531 40.54 -17.27 16.84
C GLY A 531 39.54 -18.44 16.90
N GLN A 532 39.46 -19.18 18.01
CA GLN A 532 38.62 -20.38 18.12
C GLN A 532 37.19 -20.08 18.62
N THR A 533 36.18 -20.81 18.11
CA THR A 533 34.79 -20.72 18.59
C THR A 533 34.62 -21.38 19.97
N LEU A 534 33.59 -20.98 20.74
CA LEU A 534 33.27 -21.57 22.05
C LEU A 534 33.10 -23.10 21.94
N LEU A 535 32.48 -23.57 20.86
CA LEU A 535 32.24 -24.99 20.62
C LEU A 535 33.54 -25.80 20.50
N LEU A 536 34.51 -25.29 19.73
CA LEU A 536 35.79 -25.95 19.55
C LEU A 536 36.61 -25.93 20.84
N TYR A 537 36.56 -24.82 21.58
CA TYR A 537 37.21 -24.70 22.88
C TYR A 537 36.63 -25.69 23.91
N ALA A 538 35.31 -25.79 24.01
CA ALA A 538 34.63 -26.74 24.89
C ALA A 538 34.99 -28.20 24.55
N TRP A 539 35.00 -28.55 23.25
CA TRP A 539 35.34 -29.90 22.81
C TRP A 539 36.79 -30.28 23.15
N ARG A 540 37.75 -29.37 22.96
CA ARG A 540 39.17 -29.61 23.27
C ARG A 540 39.41 -29.75 24.76
N THR A 541 38.85 -28.86 25.57
CA THR A 541 38.99 -28.89 27.04
C THR A 541 38.33 -30.13 27.63
N TRP A 542 37.16 -30.52 27.12
CA TRP A 542 36.50 -31.78 27.48
C TRP A 542 37.35 -33.01 27.09
N GLY A 543 37.88 -33.05 25.86
CA GLY A 543 38.73 -34.15 25.40
C GLY A 543 40.05 -34.30 26.18
N ALA A 544 40.54 -33.20 26.76
CA ALA A 544 41.71 -33.17 27.65
C ALA A 544 41.38 -33.44 29.14
N GLY A 545 40.10 -33.63 29.50
CA GLY A 545 39.66 -33.82 30.88
C GLY A 545 39.71 -32.54 31.74
N LYS A 546 39.73 -31.35 31.12
CA LYS A 546 39.89 -30.04 31.76
C LYS A 546 38.67 -29.12 31.64
N CYS A 547 37.51 -29.64 31.22
CA CYS A 547 36.33 -28.81 30.98
C CYS A 547 35.87 -28.01 32.21
N LEU A 548 35.99 -28.58 33.42
CA LEU A 548 35.64 -27.92 34.68
C LEU A 548 36.54 -26.75 35.07
N GLU A 549 37.77 -26.66 34.57
CA GLU A 549 38.68 -25.53 34.86
C GLU A 549 38.25 -24.24 34.16
N THR A 550 37.32 -24.35 33.20
CA THR A 550 37.03 -23.32 32.21
C THR A 550 35.57 -22.88 32.20
N ILE A 551 34.76 -23.46 33.08
CA ILE A 551 33.36 -23.07 33.28
C ILE A 551 33.27 -21.66 33.85
N ASP A 552 32.04 -21.14 33.89
CA ASP A 552 31.75 -19.85 34.46
C ASP A 552 32.30 -19.71 35.91
N PRO A 553 33.19 -18.74 36.19
CA PRO A 553 33.70 -18.50 37.54
C PRO A 553 32.60 -18.21 38.58
N MET A 554 31.43 -17.73 38.15
CA MET A 554 30.31 -17.45 39.05
C MET A 554 29.60 -18.72 39.55
N LEU A 555 29.95 -19.91 39.05
CA LEU A 555 29.38 -21.20 39.49
C LEU A 555 30.04 -21.76 40.78
N GLU A 556 30.72 -20.95 41.61
CA GLU A 556 31.58 -21.46 42.69
C GLU A 556 30.93 -22.49 43.66
N LYS A 557 31.65 -23.61 43.82
CA LYS A 557 31.71 -24.62 44.91
C LYS A 557 30.47 -25.40 45.36
N SER A 558 29.26 -25.13 44.88
CA SER A 558 28.04 -25.83 45.33
C SER A 558 27.44 -26.86 44.35
N PHE A 559 28.17 -27.23 43.28
CA PHE A 559 27.69 -28.17 42.27
C PHE A 559 28.37 -29.54 42.34
N LEU A 560 27.63 -30.57 41.94
CA LEU A 560 28.20 -31.89 41.69
C LEU A 560 28.95 -31.85 40.35
N ARG A 561 30.27 -32.09 40.39
CA ARG A 561 31.13 -32.07 39.20
C ARG A 561 30.61 -32.94 38.06
N SER A 562 30.09 -34.12 38.41
CA SER A 562 29.50 -35.08 37.48
C SER A 562 28.30 -34.51 36.70
N GLU A 563 27.47 -33.68 37.33
CA GLU A 563 26.31 -33.06 36.67
C GLU A 563 26.76 -32.05 35.60
N VAL A 564 27.76 -31.23 35.93
CA VAL A 564 28.32 -30.23 35.01
C VAL A 564 29.01 -30.90 33.84
N GLU A 565 29.90 -31.86 34.11
CA GLU A 565 30.60 -32.65 33.08
C GLU A 565 29.60 -33.35 32.15
N ARG A 566 28.53 -33.92 32.72
CA ARG A 566 27.45 -34.56 31.97
C ARG A 566 26.73 -33.56 31.06
N CYS A 567 26.40 -32.36 31.55
CA CYS A 567 25.75 -31.33 30.73
C CYS A 567 26.67 -30.83 29.61
N ILE A 568 27.97 -30.66 29.87
CA ILE A 568 28.96 -30.32 28.83
C ILE A 568 29.00 -31.42 27.78
N HIS A 569 29.06 -32.69 28.20
CA HIS A 569 29.06 -33.85 27.30
C HIS A 569 27.81 -33.87 26.42
N ILE A 570 26.62 -33.68 27.00
CA ILE A 570 25.35 -33.63 26.26
C ILE A 570 25.34 -32.44 25.29
N GLY A 571 25.80 -31.26 25.71
CA GLY A 571 25.95 -30.09 24.84
C GLY A 571 26.84 -30.39 23.63
N LEU A 572 27.98 -31.06 23.84
CA LEU A 572 28.89 -31.49 22.78
C LEU A 572 28.26 -32.52 21.83
N LEU A 573 27.45 -33.46 22.34
CA LEU A 573 26.68 -34.39 21.50
C LEU A 573 25.69 -33.66 20.59
N CYS A 574 25.12 -32.55 21.08
CA CYS A 574 24.15 -31.75 20.35
C CYS A 574 24.78 -30.91 19.23
N VAL A 575 26.04 -30.47 19.37
CA VAL A 575 26.72 -29.59 18.39
C VAL A 575 27.63 -30.32 17.39
N GLN A 576 27.51 -31.64 17.29
CA GLN A 576 28.30 -32.44 16.33
C GLN A 576 28.06 -31.98 14.87
N GLU A 577 29.09 -32.09 14.05
CA GLU A 577 29.07 -31.62 12.66
C GLU A 577 27.94 -32.26 11.84
N ASP A 578 27.87 -33.60 11.83
CA ASP A 578 26.83 -34.33 11.11
C ASP A 578 25.53 -34.41 11.94
N ALA A 579 24.43 -33.94 11.35
CA ALA A 579 23.10 -33.97 11.97
C ALA A 579 22.64 -35.39 12.38
N LYS A 580 23.14 -36.44 11.72
CA LYS A 580 22.80 -37.83 12.06
C LYS A 580 23.40 -38.26 13.40
N ASP A 581 24.52 -37.69 13.78
CA ASP A 581 25.25 -38.03 15.01
C ASP A 581 24.67 -37.35 16.26
N ARG A 582 23.91 -36.26 16.06
CA ARG A 582 23.23 -35.53 17.14
C ARG A 582 22.10 -36.38 17.75
N PRO A 583 21.83 -36.32 19.06
CA PRO A 583 20.66 -37.00 19.64
C PRO A 583 19.33 -36.35 19.21
N THR A 584 18.20 -37.01 19.48
CA THR A 584 16.86 -36.37 19.50
C THR A 584 16.64 -35.64 20.82
N MET A 585 15.66 -34.73 20.89
CA MET A 585 15.36 -34.06 22.15
C MET A 585 14.80 -35.02 23.22
N SER A 586 14.08 -36.09 22.83
CA SER A 586 13.67 -37.16 23.74
C SER A 586 14.88 -37.86 24.37
N GLN A 587 15.90 -38.17 23.58
CA GLN A 587 17.16 -38.72 24.07
C GLN A 587 17.88 -37.73 24.99
N VAL A 588 17.94 -36.44 24.63
CA VAL A 588 18.56 -35.40 25.45
C VAL A 588 17.88 -35.29 26.82
N VAL A 589 16.54 -35.26 26.87
CA VAL A 589 15.79 -35.19 28.14
C VAL A 589 16.06 -36.43 28.99
N LEU A 590 16.12 -37.62 28.39
CA LEU A 590 16.45 -38.85 29.11
C LEU A 590 17.91 -38.87 29.59
N MET A 591 18.85 -38.36 28.80
CA MET A 591 20.25 -38.18 29.18
C MET A 591 20.38 -37.20 30.36
N LEU A 592 19.64 -36.09 30.36
CA LEU A 592 19.65 -35.11 31.45
C LEU A 592 19.02 -35.66 32.75
N ALA A 593 18.02 -36.54 32.63
CA ALA A 593 17.31 -37.10 33.79
C ALA A 593 17.99 -38.31 34.45
N SER A 594 18.94 -38.96 33.76
CA SER A 594 19.53 -40.24 34.21
C SER A 594 21.04 -40.12 34.46
N ASP A 595 21.45 -40.14 35.72
CA ASP A 595 22.88 -40.06 36.09
C ASP A 595 23.69 -41.30 35.68
N THR A 596 23.02 -42.44 35.50
CA THR A 596 23.64 -43.74 35.21
C THR A 596 23.68 -44.10 33.73
N MET A 597 23.07 -43.29 32.85
CA MET A 597 23.03 -43.60 31.43
C MET A 597 24.40 -43.34 30.80
N ILE A 598 24.94 -44.37 30.13
CA ILE A 598 26.20 -44.30 29.38
C ILE A 598 26.00 -43.41 28.15
N LEU A 599 26.79 -42.35 28.05
CA LEU A 599 26.75 -41.41 26.93
C LEU A 599 27.78 -41.80 25.85
N PRO A 600 27.43 -41.73 24.56
CA PRO A 600 28.39 -41.97 23.49
C PRO A 600 29.45 -40.87 23.46
N LYS A 601 30.64 -41.17 22.94
CA LYS A 601 31.72 -40.17 22.81
C LYS A 601 31.33 -39.11 21.76
N PRO A 602 31.35 -37.80 22.07
CA PRO A 602 31.08 -36.76 21.09
C PRO A 602 32.16 -36.71 20.02
N LYS A 603 31.73 -36.64 18.76
CA LYS A 603 32.60 -36.36 17.62
C LYS A 603 32.93 -34.85 17.55
N HIS A 604 33.75 -34.48 16.57
CA HIS A 604 34.16 -33.09 16.39
C HIS A 604 32.93 -32.17 16.15
N PRO A 605 32.86 -30.99 16.79
CA PRO A 605 31.82 -30.01 16.53
C PRO A 605 32.01 -29.36 15.17
N ALA A 606 30.96 -28.77 14.62
CA ALA A 606 31.10 -28.09 13.33
C ALA A 606 32.02 -26.87 13.37
N PHE A 607 32.82 -26.67 12.31
CA PHE A 607 33.64 -25.47 12.14
C PHE A 607 32.77 -24.28 11.71
N SER A 608 32.69 -23.22 12.52
CA SER A 608 32.12 -21.94 12.07
C SER A 608 33.22 -21.15 11.35
N ILE A 609 33.07 -20.92 10.05
CA ILE A 609 33.92 -19.98 9.32
C ILE A 609 33.58 -18.57 9.83
N GLY A 610 34.38 -18.06 10.77
CA GLY A 610 34.45 -16.63 11.03
C GLY A 610 35.03 -15.97 9.79
N ILE A 611 34.26 -15.12 9.12
CA ILE A 611 34.81 -14.26 8.06
C ILE A 611 35.81 -13.34 8.75
N MET A 612 37.11 -13.50 8.47
CA MET A 612 38.09 -12.44 8.70
C MET A 612 37.60 -11.22 7.93
N ALA A 613 37.16 -10.18 8.64
CA ALA A 613 37.10 -8.86 8.07
C ALA A 613 38.54 -8.48 7.73
N SER A 614 38.91 -8.60 6.45
CA SER A 614 40.16 -8.03 5.95
C SER A 614 40.13 -6.53 6.26
N GLU A 615 41.10 -6.06 7.01
CA GLU A 615 41.41 -4.64 7.17
C GLU A 615 41.68 -4.03 5.79
N GLU A 616 40.64 -3.48 5.17
CA GLU A 616 40.82 -2.42 4.19
C GLU A 616 40.45 -1.10 4.87
N VAL A 617 41.50 -0.32 5.10
CA VAL A 617 41.50 1.04 5.65
C VAL A 617 40.52 1.90 4.86
N TYR A 618 39.35 2.18 5.44
CA TYR A 618 38.53 3.31 5.04
C TYR A 618 38.46 4.32 6.17
N THR A 619 38.95 5.51 5.85
CA THR A 619 39.10 6.66 6.72
C THR A 619 37.78 7.09 7.35
N SER A 620 37.91 7.46 8.62
CA SER A 620 36.89 7.95 9.55
C SER A 620 35.79 8.82 8.93
N LYS A 621 34.54 8.35 9.03
CA LYS A 621 33.35 9.20 9.18
C LYS A 621 32.51 8.66 10.33
N SER A 622 32.29 9.54 11.31
CA SER A 622 31.45 9.34 12.49
C SER A 622 30.08 8.74 12.11
N PHE A 623 29.89 7.45 12.38
CA PHE A 623 28.57 6.84 12.43
C PHE A 623 28.07 6.89 13.88
N LYS A 624 26.97 7.62 14.09
CA LYS A 624 26.13 7.50 15.29
C LYS A 624 25.69 6.03 15.42
N ASN A 625 25.78 5.50 16.63
CA ASN A 625 25.33 4.16 17.03
C ASN A 625 23.93 3.83 16.46
N VAL A 626 23.84 2.79 15.63
CA VAL A 626 22.58 2.20 15.16
C VAL A 626 22.61 0.68 15.35
N SER A 627 21.69 0.21 16.20
CA SER A 627 21.10 -1.13 16.39
C SER A 627 22.00 -2.37 16.62
N ASN A 628 21.88 -2.96 17.82
CA ASN A 628 22.22 -4.36 18.14
C ASN A 628 21.11 -5.30 17.60
N ASN A 629 21.32 -6.02 16.49
CA ASN A 629 20.55 -7.24 16.19
C ASN A 629 21.32 -8.15 15.21
N ASP A 630 21.77 -9.32 15.70
CA ASP A 630 22.56 -10.33 14.98
C ASP A 630 21.73 -11.27 14.05
N LEU A 631 20.67 -10.77 13.41
CA LEU A 631 19.87 -11.57 12.46
C LEU A 631 20.58 -11.62 11.10
N THR A 632 20.91 -12.83 10.63
CA THR A 632 21.58 -13.02 9.33
C THR A 632 20.59 -13.50 8.27
N VAL A 633 20.58 -12.81 7.12
CA VAL A 633 19.76 -13.21 5.95
C VAL A 633 20.71 -13.42 4.77
N SER A 634 20.90 -14.67 4.36
CA SER A 634 21.63 -15.00 3.13
C SER A 634 20.66 -15.42 2.03
N VAL A 635 20.71 -14.69 0.91
CA VAL A 635 20.04 -15.06 -0.34
C VAL A 635 21.11 -15.67 -1.24
N SER A 636 21.24 -16.99 -1.20
CA SER A 636 22.06 -17.71 -2.17
C SER A 636 21.34 -17.68 -3.52
N LEU A 637 21.92 -16.97 -4.50
CA LEU A 637 21.66 -17.26 -5.92
C LEU A 637 22.31 -18.62 -6.22
N PRO A 638 21.63 -19.52 -6.96
CA PRO A 638 22.21 -20.81 -7.29
C PRO A 638 23.51 -20.59 -8.08
N ARG A 639 24.54 -21.38 -7.74
CA ARG A 639 25.60 -21.71 -8.70
C ARG A 639 25.05 -22.71 -9.70
#